data_AF-K2A3F2-F1
#
_entry.id   AF-K2A3F2-F1
#
_cell.length_a   1.000
_cell.length_b   1.000
_cell.length_c   1.000
_cell.angle_alpha   90.00
_cell.angle_beta   90.00
_cell.angle_gamma   90.00
#
_symmetry.space_group_name_H-M   'P 1'
#
loop_
_entity.id
_entity.type
_entity.pdbx_description
1 polymer ?
#
loop_
_entity_poly.entity_id
_entity_poly.type
_entity_poly.pdbx_seq_one_letter_code
_entity_poly.pdbx_strand_id
1 'polypeptide(L)'
;MSLPNLRALLSKIQKPSQYLGNEVNAVHKDFRSCAVRVVLVFPDAYEIGMSHMGLRILYAILNALPHVVAERCFSPLRDFEQLLREQKVPLFSLESKTPLSEFDIIGISIPHEMAYTNILAILDLAGIPLWQKERHAKHPLVLGGGVGCYNPEPLADFFDAFALGDGEDLIADVACLMSDWKRAHGIDMISQNSQPQSRATLFERLTTIEGIYVPHLFEPVYLPDGTISQIKHQKPGYEKIRKRIVSDLGQHAYPTSLVVPNARLVHDRVGLEIQRGCARGCRFCQAGFVERPVRQRDPQNVVCIADEAVRQTGMDEISLLSLSAGDYPGIVSLVKELNQIFLGKKISLSVPATRTETLTQELVQQVAKVRKTGFTIAPEAGSERLRRVINKGNLASDLFEACRNAFSQGYRLIKFYYMFGLPFEIEDDLQGIAREAEQALAIGRGFSNAVKINIGLSLLIPKPFTPFQWVSQMTTEDAKAKLSLIRRNLTSRAIQLKWPDFSSSMIEGLFARGDRRLGALLFEAYRLGCRFDQWQEHFDFAKWEAAIKTTGVDIGHYLYRERDENEIFPWEHLFEQLDKKFLWQEYQKAREESHTPDCTQTACQACGVCDFDKIRNRVVQSQKQEANVDRGSLVPQRVWI
;
A
#
# COMPACT_ATOMS: atom_id res chain seq x y z
N MET A 1 22.94 25.10 -10.29
CA MET A 1 22.87 25.35 -11.75
C MET A 1 21.50 25.98 -12.00
N SER A 2 21.39 27.15 -12.66
CA SER A 2 20.05 27.72 -12.92
C SER A 2 19.31 26.78 -13.87
N LEU A 3 18.15 26.27 -13.47
CA LEU A 3 17.31 25.45 -14.35
C LEU A 3 17.10 26.20 -15.67
N PRO A 4 17.23 25.54 -16.83
CA PRO A 4 16.81 26.13 -18.10
C PRO A 4 15.34 26.55 -18.00
N ASN A 5 14.92 27.45 -18.90
CA ASN A 5 13.57 28.01 -18.92
C ASN A 5 12.52 26.88 -18.87
N LEU A 6 11.99 26.60 -17.67
CA LEU A 6 11.10 25.49 -17.41
C LEU A 6 9.87 25.56 -18.31
N ARG A 7 9.37 26.77 -18.58
CA ARG A 7 8.26 27.00 -19.52
C ARG A 7 8.54 26.46 -20.91
N ALA A 8 9.77 26.59 -21.40
CA ALA A 8 10.18 26.07 -22.71
C ALA A 8 10.32 24.55 -22.73
N LEU A 9 10.62 23.92 -21.58
CA LEU A 9 10.60 22.45 -21.46
C LEU A 9 9.15 21.94 -21.42
N LEU A 10 8.33 22.54 -20.56
CA LEU A 10 6.93 22.14 -20.37
C LEU A 10 6.08 22.32 -21.63
N SER A 11 6.41 23.26 -22.52
CA SER A 11 5.69 23.42 -23.80
C SER A 11 5.93 22.27 -24.79
N LYS A 12 6.85 21.34 -24.51
CA LYS A 12 7.24 20.25 -25.42
C LYS A 12 6.73 18.88 -24.99
N ILE A 13 5.97 18.79 -23.89
CA ILE A 13 5.52 17.52 -23.30
C ILE A 13 4.00 17.44 -23.24
N GLN A 14 3.46 16.23 -23.06
CA GLN A 14 2.02 15.97 -23.17
C GLN A 14 1.21 16.48 -21.96
N LYS A 15 1.76 16.34 -20.74
CA LYS A 15 1.05 16.60 -19.47
C LYS A 15 1.79 17.65 -18.60
N PRO A 16 1.96 18.90 -19.06
CA PRO A 16 2.79 19.89 -18.36
C PRO A 16 2.25 20.33 -16.99
N SER A 17 0.93 20.25 -16.78
CA SER A 17 0.28 20.66 -15.53
C SER A 17 0.78 19.89 -14.31
N GLN A 18 1.31 18.68 -14.51
CA GLN A 18 1.82 17.78 -13.48
C GLN A 18 3.17 18.23 -12.88
N TYR A 19 3.81 19.23 -13.49
CA TYR A 19 5.16 19.67 -13.14
C TYR A 19 5.21 21.13 -12.67
N LEU A 20 4.05 21.77 -12.41
CA LEU A 20 3.96 23.20 -12.11
C LEU A 20 4.40 23.55 -10.68
N GLY A 21 3.93 22.81 -9.66
CA GLY A 21 4.40 22.96 -8.28
C GLY A 21 3.85 24.14 -7.48
N ASN A 22 2.84 24.84 -8.02
CA ASN A 22 2.16 25.99 -7.40
C ASN A 22 0.68 25.67 -7.10
N GLU A 23 0.41 24.43 -6.74
CA GLU A 23 -0.93 23.96 -6.34
C GLU A 23 -1.48 24.73 -5.13
N VAL A 24 -2.81 24.81 -5.01
CA VAL A 24 -3.44 25.36 -3.80
C VAL A 24 -3.09 24.46 -2.61
N ASN A 25 -2.80 25.07 -1.47
CA ASN A 25 -2.31 24.43 -0.24
C ASN A 25 -0.91 23.80 -0.34
N ALA A 26 -0.17 24.01 -1.44
CA ALA A 26 1.26 23.69 -1.44
C ALA A 26 2.00 24.59 -0.43
N VAL A 27 2.81 23.98 0.43
CA VAL A 27 3.60 24.69 1.43
C VAL A 27 4.91 25.16 0.80
N HIS A 28 5.16 26.46 0.89
CA HIS A 28 6.42 27.07 0.48
C HIS A 28 7.11 27.67 1.71
N LYS A 29 8.26 27.09 2.09
CA LYS A 29 9.17 27.63 3.11
C LYS A 29 10.45 28.09 2.43
N ASP A 30 11.19 28.99 3.08
CA ASP A 30 12.53 29.34 2.61
C ASP A 30 13.47 28.14 2.81
N PHE A 31 13.72 27.43 1.71
CA PHE A 31 14.55 26.24 1.61
C PHE A 31 15.92 26.39 2.29
N ARG A 32 16.52 27.59 2.24
CA ARG A 32 17.84 27.87 2.81
C ARG A 32 17.82 28.13 4.31
N SER A 33 16.66 28.43 4.87
CA SER A 33 16.47 28.68 6.31
C SER A 33 16.14 27.41 7.10
N CYS A 34 15.71 26.34 6.42
CA CYS A 34 15.29 25.08 7.05
C CYS A 34 16.49 24.18 7.35
N ALA A 35 16.57 23.70 8.60
CA ALA A 35 17.64 22.84 9.10
C ALA A 35 17.66 21.48 8.40
N VAL A 36 16.48 20.97 8.05
CA VAL A 36 16.31 19.70 7.36
C VAL A 36 15.42 19.88 6.15
N ARG A 37 15.86 19.32 5.03
CA ARG A 37 15.20 19.42 3.73
C ARG A 37 14.85 18.01 3.27
N VAL A 38 13.56 17.74 3.14
CA VAL A 38 13.05 16.43 2.76
C VAL A 38 12.36 16.55 1.41
N VAL A 39 12.65 15.64 0.49
CA VAL A 39 11.79 15.43 -0.69
C VAL A 39 11.09 14.08 -0.55
N LEU A 40 9.77 14.13 -0.61
CA LEU A 40 8.90 12.96 -0.59
C LEU A 40 8.60 12.55 -2.04
N VAL A 41 9.05 11.37 -2.38
CA VAL A 41 8.99 10.81 -3.72
C VAL A 41 7.94 9.70 -3.78
N PHE A 42 7.11 9.74 -4.81
CA PHE A 42 6.30 8.59 -5.21
C PHE A 42 6.79 8.11 -6.60
N PRO A 43 7.23 6.84 -6.74
CA PRO A 43 7.90 6.32 -7.94
C PRO A 43 6.92 5.94 -9.06
N ASP A 44 5.97 6.82 -9.34
CA ASP A 44 5.02 6.73 -10.45
C ASP A 44 4.60 8.16 -10.87
N ALA A 45 3.76 8.28 -11.89
CA ALA A 45 3.25 9.53 -12.39
C ALA A 45 2.52 10.34 -11.30
N TYR A 46 2.55 11.67 -11.44
CA TYR A 46 1.91 12.62 -10.52
C TYR A 46 0.45 12.27 -10.19
N GLU A 47 -0.35 11.89 -11.20
CA GLU A 47 -1.78 11.58 -11.02
C GLU A 47 -2.04 10.35 -10.13
N ILE A 48 -1.08 9.43 -10.08
CA ILE A 48 -1.09 8.25 -9.20
C ILE A 48 -0.56 8.64 -7.83
N GLY A 49 0.63 9.23 -7.77
CA GLY A 49 1.29 9.54 -6.50
C GLY A 49 0.54 10.56 -5.66
N MET A 50 -0.09 11.57 -6.27
CA MET A 50 -0.95 12.51 -5.55
C MET A 50 -2.22 11.87 -5.01
N SER A 51 -2.66 10.71 -5.52
CA SER A 51 -3.77 9.95 -4.96
C SER A 51 -3.40 9.17 -3.69
N HIS A 52 -2.10 9.11 -3.34
CA HIS A 52 -1.61 8.35 -2.19
C HIS A 52 -1.76 9.13 -0.89
N MET A 53 -2.60 8.63 0.03
CA MET A 53 -2.89 9.30 1.30
C MET A 53 -1.68 9.37 2.23
N GLY A 54 -0.89 8.30 2.32
CA GLY A 54 0.30 8.29 3.18
C GLY A 54 1.29 9.41 2.82
N LEU A 55 1.47 9.69 1.53
CA LEU A 55 2.34 10.77 1.06
C LEU A 55 1.85 12.14 1.56
N ARG A 56 0.53 12.38 1.52
CA ARG A 56 -0.09 13.63 1.98
C ARG A 56 0.02 13.80 3.50
N ILE A 57 -0.14 12.72 4.26
CA ILE A 57 0.04 12.72 5.73
C ILE A 57 1.48 13.08 6.09
N LEU A 58 2.48 12.40 5.49
CA LEU A 58 3.89 12.67 5.75
C LEU A 58 4.29 14.11 5.35
N TYR A 59 3.76 14.59 4.22
CA TYR A 59 3.98 15.96 3.76
C TYR A 59 3.48 16.99 4.78
N ALA A 60 2.26 16.78 5.31
CA ALA A 60 1.67 17.68 6.30
C ALA A 60 2.44 17.66 7.63
N ILE A 61 2.83 16.46 8.11
CA ILE A 61 3.58 16.31 9.36
C ILE A 61 4.92 17.04 9.29
N LEU A 62 5.71 16.79 8.24
CA LEU A 62 7.02 17.44 8.08
C LEU A 62 6.89 18.94 7.91
N ASN A 63 5.90 19.42 7.14
CA ASN A 63 5.70 20.85 6.95
C ASN A 63 5.06 21.56 8.16
N ALA A 64 4.51 20.83 9.13
CA ALA A 64 4.13 21.41 10.42
C ALA A 64 5.35 21.74 11.31
N LEU A 65 6.50 21.11 11.09
CA LEU A 65 7.73 21.37 11.85
C LEU A 65 8.39 22.69 11.37
N PRO A 66 8.63 23.69 12.25
CA PRO A 66 9.14 25.00 11.82
C PRO A 66 10.48 24.98 11.08
N HIS A 67 11.37 24.06 11.45
CA HIS A 67 12.73 23.97 10.92
C HIS A 67 12.91 22.95 9.78
N VAL A 68 11.81 22.35 9.31
CA VAL A 68 11.84 21.35 8.23
C VAL A 68 11.04 21.85 7.05
N VAL A 69 11.56 21.66 5.84
CA VAL A 69 10.80 21.81 4.60
C VAL A 69 10.62 20.44 3.96
N ALA A 70 9.39 20.10 3.60
CA ALA A 70 9.10 18.92 2.80
C ALA A 70 8.51 19.33 1.45
N GLU A 71 9.10 18.80 0.38
CA GLU A 71 8.68 19.02 -1.01
C GLU A 71 8.35 17.69 -1.68
N ARG A 72 7.65 17.72 -2.82
CA ARG A 72 7.17 16.52 -3.52
C ARG A 72 7.94 16.28 -4.81
N CYS A 73 8.12 15.02 -5.17
CA CYS A 73 8.60 14.63 -6.49
C CYS A 73 7.93 13.33 -6.96
N PHE A 74 7.79 13.18 -8.26
CA PHE A 74 7.16 12.03 -8.91
C PHE A 74 8.06 11.53 -10.04
N SER A 75 7.84 10.31 -10.52
CA SER A 75 8.53 9.84 -11.72
C SER A 75 8.10 10.70 -12.91
N PRO A 76 9.04 11.33 -13.64
CA PRO A 76 8.68 12.03 -14.88
C PRO A 76 8.19 11.00 -15.90
N LEU A 77 7.14 11.36 -16.64
CA LEU A 77 6.70 10.56 -17.79
C LEU A 77 7.82 10.48 -18.84
N ARG A 78 7.75 9.47 -19.70
CA ARG A 78 8.83 9.12 -20.65
C ARG A 78 9.27 10.27 -21.54
N ASP A 79 8.33 11.10 -22.00
CA ASP A 79 8.59 12.29 -22.82
C ASP A 79 9.39 13.35 -22.05
N PHE A 80 9.04 13.59 -20.79
CA PHE A 80 9.74 14.54 -19.94
C PHE A 80 11.08 13.99 -19.42
N GLU A 81 11.15 12.69 -19.06
CA GLU A 81 12.41 12.02 -18.72
C GLU A 81 13.44 12.21 -19.86
N GLN A 82 13.05 11.91 -21.10
CA GLN A 82 13.92 12.06 -22.26
C GLN A 82 14.41 13.51 -22.40
N LEU A 83 13.49 14.47 -22.29
CA LEU A 83 13.84 15.89 -22.42
C LEU A 83 14.79 16.37 -21.32
N LEU A 84 14.59 15.93 -20.07
CA LEU A 84 15.50 16.24 -18.96
C LEU A 84 16.91 15.69 -19.23
N ARG A 85 17.01 14.45 -19.72
CA ARG A 85 18.31 13.82 -20.07
C ARG A 85 19.01 14.56 -21.22
N GLU A 86 18.29 14.86 -22.30
CA GLU A 86 18.84 15.58 -23.47
C GLU A 86 19.36 16.97 -23.09
N GLN A 87 18.64 17.68 -22.22
CA GLN A 87 19.00 19.02 -21.77
C GLN A 87 19.92 19.02 -20.54
N LYS A 88 20.32 17.84 -20.05
CA LYS A 88 21.15 17.64 -18.84
C LYS A 88 20.61 18.37 -17.61
N VAL A 89 19.30 18.35 -17.45
CA VAL A 89 18.59 18.95 -16.32
C VAL A 89 18.38 17.86 -15.27
N PRO A 90 18.91 18.01 -14.04
CA PRO A 90 18.67 17.04 -12.99
C PRO A 90 17.19 17.03 -12.60
N LEU A 91 16.69 15.89 -12.14
CA LEU A 91 15.36 15.82 -11.56
C LEU A 91 15.26 16.74 -10.33
N PHE A 92 14.15 17.44 -10.22
CA PHE A 92 13.93 18.48 -9.22
C PHE A 92 12.57 18.33 -8.53
N SER A 93 12.43 18.92 -7.34
CA SER A 93 11.18 18.93 -6.57
C SER A 93 10.10 19.81 -7.21
N LEU A 94 8.84 19.60 -6.86
CA LEU A 94 7.74 20.38 -7.42
C LEU A 94 7.76 21.82 -6.92
N GLU A 95 7.83 22.05 -5.61
CA GLU A 95 7.56 23.35 -5.00
C GLU A 95 8.63 24.39 -5.33
N SER A 96 9.90 24.08 -5.08
CA SER A 96 11.01 25.03 -5.32
C SER A 96 11.76 24.79 -6.63
N LYS A 97 11.53 23.65 -7.30
CA LYS A 97 12.37 23.19 -8.42
C LYS A 97 13.82 22.95 -8.00
N THR A 98 14.07 22.69 -6.73
CA THR A 98 15.42 22.36 -6.27
C THR A 98 15.83 20.96 -6.76
N PRO A 99 17.04 20.77 -7.32
CA PRO A 99 17.55 19.44 -7.67
C PRO A 99 17.51 18.49 -6.47
N LEU A 100 17.14 17.22 -6.69
CA LEU A 100 16.94 16.29 -5.56
C LEU A 100 18.21 15.99 -4.78
N SER A 101 19.38 16.16 -5.41
CA SER A 101 20.69 16.01 -4.76
C SER A 101 21.01 17.10 -3.73
N GLU A 102 20.24 18.20 -3.65
CA GLU A 102 20.41 19.28 -2.67
C GLU A 102 19.57 19.09 -1.39
N PHE A 103 18.76 18.03 -1.32
CA PHE A 103 18.00 17.66 -0.13
C PHE A 103 18.84 16.85 0.86
N ASP A 104 18.45 16.83 2.13
CA ASP A 104 19.10 16.01 3.16
C ASP A 104 18.54 14.58 3.15
N ILE A 105 17.25 14.43 2.84
CA ILE A 105 16.53 13.15 2.83
C ILE A 105 15.68 13.04 1.56
N ILE A 106 15.79 11.90 0.89
CA ILE A 106 14.84 11.46 -0.14
C ILE A 106 14.01 10.32 0.46
N GLY A 107 12.76 10.62 0.79
CA GLY A 107 11.79 9.64 1.29
C GLY A 107 10.98 9.06 0.14
N ILE A 108 11.18 7.79 -0.21
CA ILE A 108 10.52 7.12 -1.33
C ILE A 108 9.42 6.21 -0.79
N SER A 109 8.15 6.51 -1.11
CA SER A 109 7.04 5.59 -0.84
C SER A 109 7.03 4.47 -1.88
N ILE A 110 7.23 3.23 -1.48
CA ILE A 110 7.33 2.05 -2.33
C ILE A 110 5.97 1.34 -2.34
N PRO A 111 5.14 1.53 -3.38
CA PRO A 111 3.77 1.00 -3.38
C PRO A 111 3.70 -0.49 -3.72
N HIS A 112 4.57 -0.96 -4.61
CA HIS A 112 4.63 -2.34 -5.11
C HIS A 112 5.92 -2.55 -5.92
N GLU A 113 6.19 -3.81 -6.27
CA GLU A 113 7.42 -4.26 -6.89
C GLU A 113 7.61 -3.74 -8.32
N MET A 114 6.52 -3.57 -9.06
CA MET A 114 6.56 -3.05 -10.44
C MET A 114 6.99 -1.57 -10.54
N ALA A 115 7.20 -0.88 -9.41
CA ALA A 115 7.72 0.49 -9.38
C ALA A 115 9.25 0.55 -9.20
N TYR A 116 9.93 -0.59 -9.01
CA TYR A 116 11.36 -0.59 -8.63
C TYR A 116 12.28 0.03 -9.69
N THR A 117 11.99 -0.17 -10.98
CA THR A 117 12.77 0.44 -12.07
C THR A 117 12.60 1.97 -12.13
N ASN A 118 11.43 2.49 -11.75
CA ASN A 118 11.17 3.92 -11.63
C ASN A 118 11.99 4.55 -10.50
N ILE A 119 12.20 3.83 -9.40
CA ILE A 119 13.05 4.29 -8.28
C ILE A 119 14.48 4.52 -8.77
N LEU A 120 15.05 3.54 -9.50
CA LEU A 120 16.38 3.70 -10.08
C LEU A 120 16.45 4.87 -11.07
N ALA A 121 15.37 5.11 -11.83
CA ALA A 121 15.30 6.23 -12.78
C ALA A 121 15.34 7.58 -12.09
N ILE A 122 14.62 7.71 -10.98
CA ILE A 122 14.59 8.91 -10.17
C ILE A 122 15.98 9.22 -9.61
N LEU A 123 16.66 8.22 -9.03
CA LEU A 123 17.99 8.40 -8.46
C LEU A 123 19.03 8.77 -9.53
N ASP A 124 19.01 8.08 -10.68
CA ASP A 124 19.90 8.38 -11.81
C ASP A 124 19.67 9.78 -12.38
N LEU A 125 18.41 10.17 -12.64
CA LEU A 125 18.07 11.52 -13.12
C LEU A 125 18.40 12.62 -12.11
N ALA A 126 18.36 12.32 -10.81
CA ALA A 126 18.76 13.23 -9.75
C ALA A 126 20.29 13.40 -9.63
N GLY A 127 21.07 12.58 -10.34
CA GLY A 127 22.53 12.54 -10.22
C GLY A 127 22.99 11.92 -8.89
N ILE A 128 22.19 11.02 -8.31
CA ILE A 128 22.49 10.34 -7.05
C ILE A 128 22.99 8.94 -7.39
N PRO A 129 24.14 8.49 -6.82
CA PRO A 129 24.64 7.15 -7.05
C PRO A 129 23.57 6.09 -6.73
N LEU A 130 23.36 5.18 -7.68
CA LEU A 130 22.35 4.12 -7.56
C LEU A 130 22.72 3.17 -6.42
N TRP A 131 23.97 2.70 -6.41
CA TRP A 131 24.46 1.82 -5.37
C TRP A 131 24.72 2.59 -4.09
N GLN A 132 24.16 2.10 -2.99
CA GLN A 132 24.31 2.68 -1.65
C GLN A 132 25.80 2.87 -1.28
N LYS A 133 26.64 1.88 -1.60
CA LYS A 133 28.09 1.90 -1.33
C LYS A 133 28.87 3.02 -2.03
N GLU A 134 28.30 3.61 -3.09
CA GLU A 134 28.93 4.72 -3.84
C GLU A 134 28.56 6.09 -3.26
N ARG A 135 27.61 6.15 -2.31
CA ARG A 135 27.17 7.41 -1.69
C ARG A 135 28.10 7.82 -0.54
N HIS A 136 28.64 9.03 -0.65
CA HIS A 136 29.31 9.71 0.46
C HIS A 136 28.42 10.75 1.16
N ALA A 137 28.96 11.40 2.19
CA ALA A 137 28.25 12.30 3.13
C ALA A 137 27.51 13.51 2.51
N LYS A 138 27.81 13.86 1.25
CA LYS A 138 27.14 14.97 0.55
C LYS A 138 25.87 14.53 -0.18
N HIS A 139 25.67 13.22 -0.33
CA HIS A 139 24.45 12.69 -0.93
C HIS A 139 23.36 12.59 0.14
N PRO A 140 22.09 12.78 -0.25
CA PRO A 140 20.97 12.61 0.67
C PRO A 140 20.94 11.21 1.27
N LEU A 141 20.28 11.09 2.41
CA LEU A 141 19.80 9.82 2.93
C LEU A 141 18.65 9.33 2.04
N VAL A 142 18.79 8.16 1.41
CA VAL A 142 17.71 7.53 0.64
C VAL A 142 16.95 6.56 1.55
N LEU A 143 15.75 6.97 1.95
CA LEU A 143 14.87 6.25 2.88
C LEU A 143 13.66 5.69 2.12
N GLY A 144 13.46 4.37 2.13
CA GLY A 144 12.25 3.74 1.61
C GLY A 144 11.15 3.66 2.67
N GLY A 145 9.88 3.72 2.29
CA GLY A 145 8.74 3.47 3.17
C GLY A 145 7.56 2.89 2.41
N GLY A 146 6.47 2.55 3.10
CA GLY A 146 5.28 1.97 2.49
C GLY A 146 5.30 0.44 2.43
N VAL A 147 4.24 -0.14 1.84
CA VAL A 147 4.00 -1.60 1.91
C VAL A 147 5.05 -2.44 1.20
N GLY A 148 5.75 -1.89 0.19
CA GLY A 148 6.87 -2.57 -0.46
C GLY A 148 8.07 -2.84 0.47
N CYS A 149 8.14 -2.18 1.63
CA CYS A 149 9.21 -2.40 2.60
C CYS A 149 9.09 -3.71 3.39
N TYR A 150 8.00 -4.48 3.23
CA TYR A 150 7.87 -5.80 3.86
C TYR A 150 8.62 -6.91 3.11
N ASN A 151 9.21 -6.64 1.95
CA ASN A 151 10.39 -7.36 1.46
C ASN A 151 11.28 -6.39 0.65
N PRO A 152 12.17 -5.66 1.33
CA PRO A 152 13.02 -4.66 0.72
C PRO A 152 14.32 -5.26 0.17
N GLU A 153 14.58 -6.56 0.34
CA GLU A 153 15.87 -7.17 -0.01
C GLU A 153 16.29 -6.98 -1.47
N PRO A 154 15.40 -7.08 -2.47
CA PRO A 154 15.77 -6.78 -3.86
C PRO A 154 16.20 -5.32 -4.08
N LEU A 155 15.85 -4.41 -3.17
CA LEU A 155 16.22 -3.00 -3.19
C LEU A 155 17.37 -2.66 -2.21
N ALA A 156 17.81 -3.60 -1.38
CA ALA A 156 18.71 -3.35 -0.25
C ALA A 156 20.01 -2.62 -0.66
N ASP A 157 20.59 -2.99 -1.80
CA ASP A 157 21.85 -2.40 -2.27
C ASP A 157 21.69 -0.99 -2.86
N PHE A 158 20.46 -0.50 -3.03
CA PHE A 158 20.14 0.84 -3.56
C PHE A 158 19.65 1.82 -2.48
N PHE A 159 19.35 1.36 -1.26
CA PHE A 159 18.76 2.18 -0.21
C PHE A 159 19.67 2.25 1.00
N ASP A 160 19.64 3.40 1.69
CA ASP A 160 20.39 3.57 2.94
C ASP A 160 19.61 2.99 4.13
N ALA A 161 18.28 3.16 4.12
CA ALA A 161 17.40 2.63 5.15
C ALA A 161 15.97 2.42 4.60
N PHE A 162 15.17 1.63 5.32
CA PHE A 162 13.74 1.45 5.08
C PHE A 162 12.96 1.68 6.38
N ALA A 163 11.77 2.27 6.26
CA ALA A 163 10.82 2.49 7.34
C ALA A 163 9.69 1.45 7.25
N LEU A 164 9.53 0.66 8.31
CA LEU A 164 8.52 -0.36 8.48
C LEU A 164 7.38 0.12 9.37
N GLY A 165 6.15 -0.03 8.89
CA GLY A 165 4.94 0.32 9.62
C GLY A 165 4.51 1.77 9.40
N ASP A 166 3.95 2.38 10.43
CA ASP A 166 3.37 3.71 10.37
C ASP A 166 4.44 4.81 10.34
N GLY A 167 4.30 5.74 9.40
CA GLY A 167 5.32 6.74 9.11
C GLY A 167 5.17 8.05 9.90
N GLU A 168 4.04 8.27 10.58
CA GLU A 168 3.66 9.56 11.16
C GLU A 168 4.69 10.09 12.16
N ASP A 169 4.96 9.35 13.24
CA ASP A 169 6.00 9.75 14.21
C ASP A 169 7.41 9.46 13.69
N LEU A 170 7.57 8.35 12.98
CA LEU A 170 8.86 7.87 12.50
C LEU A 170 9.54 8.91 11.60
N ILE A 171 8.80 9.55 10.69
CA ILE A 171 9.41 10.53 9.78
C ILE A 171 9.86 11.80 10.51
N ALA A 172 9.15 12.19 11.57
CA ALA A 172 9.53 13.31 12.43
C ALA A 172 10.80 12.96 13.24
N ASP A 173 10.87 11.74 13.79
CA ASP A 173 12.06 11.24 14.49
C ASP A 173 13.29 11.23 13.57
N VAL A 174 13.13 10.77 12.32
CA VAL A 174 14.20 10.78 11.31
C VAL A 174 14.64 12.21 10.99
N ALA A 175 13.70 13.16 10.83
CA ALA A 175 14.03 14.56 10.58
C ALA A 175 14.80 15.17 11.76
N CYS A 176 14.36 14.94 13.00
CA CYS A 176 15.07 15.39 14.20
C CYS A 176 16.48 14.80 14.28
N LEU A 177 16.63 13.49 14.05
CA LEU A 177 17.92 12.81 14.04
C LEU A 177 18.86 13.39 12.98
N MET A 178 18.34 13.66 11.77
CA MET A 178 19.12 14.28 10.70
C MET A 178 19.60 15.69 11.11
N SER A 179 18.73 16.49 11.72
CA SER A 179 19.09 17.82 12.23
C SER A 179 20.22 17.72 13.27
N ASP A 180 20.12 16.79 14.21
CA ASP A 180 21.12 16.58 15.27
C ASP A 180 22.45 16.09 14.71
N TRP A 181 22.39 15.15 13.77
CA TRP A 181 23.57 14.61 13.12
C TRP A 181 24.31 15.69 12.32
N LYS A 182 23.59 16.54 11.57
CA LYS A 182 24.20 17.68 10.84
C LYS A 182 24.89 18.65 11.79
N ARG A 183 24.23 19.03 12.89
CA ARG A 183 24.80 19.91 13.92
C ARG A 183 26.08 19.33 14.54
N ALA A 184 26.06 18.04 14.89
CA ALA A 184 27.21 17.37 15.51
C ALA A 184 28.44 17.29 14.59
N HIS A 185 28.25 17.28 13.28
CA HIS A 185 29.33 17.14 12.29
C HIS A 185 29.70 18.46 11.60
N GLY A 186 29.16 19.60 12.04
CA GLY A 186 29.40 20.90 11.40
C GLY A 186 28.95 20.94 9.94
N ILE A 187 27.98 20.10 9.57
CA ILE A 187 27.37 20.06 8.23
C ILE A 187 26.35 21.19 8.21
N ASP A 188 26.88 22.42 8.12
CA ASP A 188 26.07 23.61 7.96
C ASP A 188 25.42 23.65 6.59
N MET A 189 24.42 24.52 6.48
CA MET A 189 23.55 24.70 5.33
C MET A 189 24.27 24.94 3.98
N ILE A 190 25.60 25.14 3.98
CA ILE A 190 26.44 25.56 2.83
C ILE A 190 27.87 24.91 2.83
N SER A 191 28.30 24.17 3.85
CA SER A 191 29.72 23.74 3.98
C SER A 191 30.05 22.41 3.28
N GLN A 192 31.12 22.39 2.47
CA GLN A 192 31.53 21.25 1.63
C GLN A 192 32.59 20.31 2.24
N ASN A 193 32.99 20.52 3.50
CA ASN A 193 34.00 19.70 4.16
C ASN A 193 33.35 18.60 4.99
N SER A 194 33.21 17.40 4.42
CA SER A 194 32.71 16.22 5.15
C SER A 194 33.69 15.07 4.97
N GLN A 195 34.22 14.54 6.08
CA GLN A 195 35.07 13.35 6.08
C GLN A 195 34.23 12.06 5.84
N PRO A 196 34.83 10.98 5.29
CA PRO A 196 34.15 9.72 4.99
C PRO A 196 33.51 9.00 6.20
N GLN A 197 34.02 9.22 7.41
CA GLN A 197 33.53 8.55 8.65
C GLN A 197 32.10 8.96 9.06
N SER A 198 31.51 9.97 8.44
CA SER A 198 30.25 10.57 8.88
C SER A 198 29.01 9.69 8.62
N ARG A 199 28.90 8.96 7.49
CA ARG A 199 27.67 8.17 7.20
C ARG A 199 27.50 6.93 8.08
N ALA A 200 28.59 6.28 8.49
CA ALA A 200 28.52 5.14 9.40
C ALA A 200 27.84 5.54 10.74
N THR A 201 28.18 6.72 11.26
CA THR A 201 27.53 7.26 12.47
C THR A 201 26.05 7.60 12.26
N LEU A 202 25.66 8.02 11.04
CA LEU A 202 24.25 8.25 10.70
C LEU A 202 23.48 6.92 10.72
N PHE A 203 24.02 5.88 10.10
CA PHE A 203 23.42 4.54 10.09
C PHE A 203 23.30 3.95 11.49
N GLU A 204 24.33 4.11 12.31
CA GLU A 204 24.28 3.66 13.71
C GLU A 204 23.19 4.38 14.52
N ARG A 205 23.03 5.69 14.31
CA ARG A 205 21.97 6.47 14.95
C ARG A 205 20.59 6.07 14.44
N LEU A 206 20.43 5.83 13.14
CA LEU A 206 19.16 5.41 12.54
C LEU A 206 18.63 4.12 13.18
N THR A 207 19.50 3.19 13.61
CA THR A 207 19.05 1.96 14.29
C THR A 207 18.41 2.21 15.65
N THR A 208 18.48 3.42 16.20
CA THR A 208 17.83 3.77 17.47
C THR A 208 16.35 4.12 17.30
N ILE A 209 15.91 4.36 16.06
CA ILE A 209 14.52 4.63 15.72
C ILE A 209 13.82 3.30 15.43
N GLU A 210 12.81 2.97 16.24
CA GLU A 210 11.95 1.81 15.99
C GLU A 210 11.29 1.92 14.60
N GLY A 211 11.27 0.81 13.86
CA GLY A 211 10.74 0.77 12.49
C GLY A 211 11.79 1.01 11.41
N ILE A 212 12.99 1.49 11.74
CA ILE A 212 14.05 1.63 10.74
C ILE A 212 14.78 0.29 10.56
N TYR A 213 14.95 -0.11 9.31
CA TYR A 213 15.80 -1.19 8.85
C TYR A 213 16.98 -0.58 8.07
N VAL A 214 18.22 -0.95 8.41
CA VAL A 214 19.44 -0.48 7.72
C VAL A 214 20.11 -1.69 7.04
N PRO A 215 19.95 -1.89 5.73
CA PRO A 215 20.35 -3.14 5.07
C PRO A 215 21.85 -3.46 5.16
N HIS A 216 22.69 -2.42 5.21
CA HIS A 216 24.15 -2.55 5.32
C HIS A 216 24.60 -3.32 6.57
N LEU A 217 23.77 -3.36 7.62
CA LEU A 217 24.07 -4.06 8.88
C LEU A 217 23.66 -5.53 8.87
N PHE A 218 23.10 -6.03 7.75
CA PHE A 218 22.61 -7.39 7.59
C PHE A 218 23.27 -8.07 6.40
N GLU A 219 23.70 -9.31 6.58
CA GLU A 219 24.35 -10.11 5.55
C GLU A 219 23.69 -11.50 5.45
N PRO A 220 22.94 -11.79 4.37
CA PRO A 220 22.39 -13.12 4.15
C PRO A 220 23.51 -14.11 3.76
N VAL A 221 23.50 -15.28 4.39
CA VAL A 221 24.39 -16.41 4.08
C VAL A 221 23.55 -17.50 3.41
N TYR A 222 24.03 -18.01 2.28
CA TYR A 222 23.29 -18.96 1.44
C TYR A 222 23.87 -20.37 1.54
N LEU A 223 22.99 -21.37 1.40
CA LEU A 223 23.34 -22.76 1.17
C LEU A 223 23.68 -23.01 -0.31
N PRO A 224 24.29 -24.16 -0.66
CA PRO A 224 24.61 -24.50 -2.05
C PRO A 224 23.39 -24.58 -2.98
N ASP A 225 22.19 -24.85 -2.44
CA ASP A 225 20.93 -24.87 -3.19
C ASP A 225 20.31 -23.47 -3.40
N GLY A 226 20.99 -22.43 -2.89
CA GLY A 226 20.58 -21.04 -3.01
C GLY A 226 19.60 -20.56 -1.94
N THR A 227 19.14 -21.42 -1.02
CA THR A 227 18.31 -20.99 0.12
C THR A 227 19.15 -20.30 1.20
N ILE A 228 18.53 -19.53 2.10
CA ILE A 228 19.23 -18.80 3.16
C ILE A 228 19.44 -19.72 4.36
N SER A 229 20.69 -19.85 4.83
CA SER A 229 21.02 -20.59 6.05
C SER A 229 20.95 -19.72 7.30
N GLN A 230 21.30 -18.43 7.17
CA GLN A 230 21.24 -17.46 8.26
C GLN A 230 21.28 -16.04 7.68
N ILE A 231 20.66 -15.09 8.38
CA ILE A 231 20.88 -13.66 8.17
C ILE A 231 21.75 -13.15 9.33
N LYS A 232 23.02 -12.86 9.03
CA LYS A 232 23.95 -12.27 10.00
C LYS A 232 23.62 -10.80 10.21
N HIS A 233 23.82 -10.32 11.43
CA HIS A 233 23.68 -8.91 11.81
C HIS A 233 25.01 -8.42 12.38
N GLN A 234 25.31 -7.14 12.19
CA GLN A 234 26.58 -6.54 12.64
C GLN A 234 26.47 -5.83 14.00
N LYS A 235 25.25 -5.60 14.50
CA LYS A 235 24.99 -4.82 15.72
C LYS A 235 24.17 -5.64 16.73
N PRO A 236 24.71 -5.92 17.94
CA PRO A 236 23.94 -6.53 19.02
C PRO A 236 22.74 -5.67 19.44
N GLY A 237 21.60 -6.30 19.72
CA GLY A 237 20.33 -5.62 20.05
C GLY A 237 19.60 -5.05 18.84
N TYR A 238 20.06 -5.35 17.62
CA TYR A 238 19.45 -4.94 16.35
C TYR A 238 19.39 -6.12 15.36
N GLU A 239 19.09 -7.30 15.88
CA GLU A 239 19.01 -8.56 15.12
C GLU A 239 17.70 -8.69 14.35
N LYS A 240 16.65 -8.05 14.86
CA LYS A 240 15.32 -8.05 14.27
C LYS A 240 14.72 -6.65 14.34
N ILE A 241 13.90 -6.32 13.34
CA ILE A 241 13.29 -5.01 13.23
C ILE A 241 11.83 -5.08 13.65
N ARG A 242 11.49 -4.28 14.65
CA ARG A 242 10.10 -4.04 15.02
C ARG A 242 9.53 -2.96 14.11
N LYS A 243 8.33 -3.18 13.54
CA LYS A 243 7.65 -2.11 12.79
C LYS A 243 7.11 -1.04 13.75
N ARG A 244 7.05 0.22 13.31
CA ARG A 244 6.40 1.32 14.04
C ARG A 244 4.88 1.18 13.98
N ILE A 245 4.21 1.41 15.10
CA ILE A 245 2.74 1.37 15.17
C ILE A 245 2.21 2.63 15.88
N VAL A 246 1.42 3.43 15.17
CA VAL A 246 0.56 4.45 15.73
C VAL A 246 -0.61 3.76 16.43
N SER A 247 -0.61 3.77 17.76
CA SER A 247 -1.62 3.05 18.54
C SER A 247 -3.02 3.67 18.47
N ASP A 248 -3.11 4.97 18.24
CA ASP A 248 -4.35 5.76 18.19
C ASP A 248 -4.34 6.72 17.01
N LEU A 249 -5.20 6.48 16.02
CA LEU A 249 -5.31 7.37 14.86
C LEU A 249 -5.84 8.76 15.25
N GLY A 250 -6.61 8.87 16.35
CA GLY A 250 -7.18 10.12 16.83
C GLY A 250 -6.16 11.07 17.48
N GLN A 251 -4.99 10.56 17.91
CA GLN A 251 -3.94 11.38 18.50
C GLN A 251 -3.17 12.20 17.47
N HIS A 252 -3.15 11.77 16.21
CA HIS A 252 -2.52 12.51 15.13
C HIS A 252 -3.56 13.36 14.40
N ALA A 253 -3.22 14.64 14.22
CA ALA A 253 -3.97 15.53 13.36
C ALA A 253 -4.03 14.94 11.94
N TYR A 254 -5.24 14.82 11.41
CA TYR A 254 -5.42 14.43 10.01
C TYR A 254 -5.27 15.67 9.12
N PRO A 255 -4.54 15.59 8.01
CA PRO A 255 -4.36 16.74 7.14
C PRO A 255 -5.70 17.13 6.48
N THR A 256 -6.17 18.34 6.74
CA THR A 256 -7.41 18.88 6.15
C THR A 256 -7.13 19.85 5.01
N SER A 257 -6.04 20.62 5.08
CA SER A 257 -5.53 21.46 3.98
C SER A 257 -4.75 20.61 2.97
N LEU A 258 -5.43 19.65 2.33
CA LEU A 258 -4.84 18.81 1.31
C LEU A 258 -4.43 19.66 0.09
N VAL A 259 -3.28 19.35 -0.50
CA VAL A 259 -2.84 19.99 -1.75
C VAL A 259 -3.85 19.70 -2.85
N VAL A 260 -4.37 20.76 -3.48
CA VAL A 260 -5.36 20.66 -4.57
C VAL A 260 -4.62 20.59 -5.91
N PRO A 261 -4.66 19.45 -6.60
CA PRO A 261 -3.87 19.22 -7.82
C PRO A 261 -4.20 20.18 -8.98
N ASN A 262 -3.18 20.59 -9.73
CA ASN A 262 -3.36 21.30 -11.02
C ASN A 262 -3.73 20.37 -12.19
N ALA A 263 -3.87 19.08 -11.93
CA ALA A 263 -4.19 18.04 -12.90
C ALA A 263 -5.18 17.04 -12.31
N ARG A 264 -6.05 16.48 -13.14
CA ARG A 264 -7.02 15.47 -12.70
C ARG A 264 -6.31 14.22 -12.19
N LEU A 265 -6.63 13.81 -10.97
CA LEU A 265 -6.09 12.60 -10.36
C LEU A 265 -6.88 11.34 -10.74
N VAL A 266 -6.30 10.18 -10.51
CA VAL A 266 -7.02 8.90 -10.54
C VAL A 266 -8.06 8.82 -9.42
N HIS A 267 -7.73 9.35 -8.23
CA HIS A 267 -8.66 9.53 -7.12
C HIS A 267 -8.74 11.01 -6.74
N ASP A 268 -9.61 11.74 -7.44
CA ASP A 268 -9.81 13.17 -7.27
C ASP A 268 -10.92 13.47 -6.26
N ARG A 269 -10.58 13.32 -4.97
CA ARG A 269 -11.53 13.38 -3.84
C ARG A 269 -10.82 13.59 -2.51
N VAL A 270 -11.57 13.99 -1.48
CA VAL A 270 -11.11 13.96 -0.09
C VAL A 270 -11.08 12.51 0.35
N GLY A 271 -9.89 11.90 0.35
CA GLY A 271 -9.69 10.62 1.02
C GLY A 271 -9.65 10.81 2.52
N LEU A 272 -10.45 10.05 3.26
CA LEU A 272 -10.54 10.13 4.71
C LEU A 272 -10.39 8.75 5.32
N GLU A 273 -9.26 8.49 5.98
CA GLU A 273 -9.00 7.20 6.63
C GLU A 273 -9.85 7.05 7.89
N ILE A 274 -10.86 6.17 7.84
CA ILE A 274 -11.72 5.86 8.98
C ILE A 274 -11.19 4.70 9.82
N GLN A 275 -10.37 3.84 9.22
CA GLN A 275 -9.81 2.65 9.85
C GLN A 275 -8.49 2.24 9.18
N ARG A 276 -7.51 1.88 10.01
CA ARG A 276 -6.26 1.21 9.61
C ARG A 276 -6.22 -0.21 10.16
N GLY A 277 -5.71 -1.15 9.38
CA GLY A 277 -5.71 -2.56 9.73
C GLY A 277 -7.03 -3.29 9.44
N CYS A 278 -6.95 -4.62 9.43
CA CYS A 278 -8.08 -5.52 9.21
C CYS A 278 -7.89 -6.81 10.03
N ALA A 279 -8.91 -7.21 10.78
CA ALA A 279 -8.87 -8.41 11.63
C ALA A 279 -9.47 -9.66 10.97
N ARG A 280 -10.04 -9.53 9.76
CA ARG A 280 -10.62 -10.66 9.00
C ARG A 280 -9.60 -11.74 8.61
N GLY A 281 -8.32 -11.40 8.54
CA GLY A 281 -7.24 -12.37 8.36
C GLY A 281 -7.32 -13.21 7.07
N CYS A 282 -7.72 -12.61 5.95
CA CYS A 282 -7.72 -13.29 4.65
C CYS A 282 -6.30 -13.76 4.29
N ARG A 283 -6.09 -15.05 4.08
CA ARG A 283 -4.76 -15.71 4.08
C ARG A 283 -3.82 -15.31 2.93
N PHE A 284 -4.35 -14.69 1.89
CA PHE A 284 -3.56 -14.12 0.79
C PHE A 284 -3.23 -12.64 0.99
N CYS A 285 -3.93 -11.94 1.88
CA CYS A 285 -3.93 -10.49 1.95
C CYS A 285 -2.81 -9.98 2.86
N GLN A 286 -1.69 -9.54 2.28
CA GLN A 286 -0.56 -8.97 3.02
C GLN A 286 -0.99 -7.84 3.95
N ALA A 287 -1.77 -6.88 3.45
CA ALA A 287 -2.31 -5.76 4.24
C ALA A 287 -3.09 -6.24 5.48
N GLY A 288 -3.80 -7.38 5.39
CA GLY A 288 -4.53 -7.97 6.52
C GLY A 288 -3.65 -8.50 7.66
N PHE A 289 -2.34 -8.65 7.45
CA PHE A 289 -1.37 -9.04 8.48
C PHE A 289 -0.43 -7.89 8.82
N VAL A 290 0.12 -7.20 7.82
CA VAL A 290 1.12 -6.15 8.03
C VAL A 290 0.56 -4.84 8.58
N GLU A 291 -0.74 -4.58 8.45
CA GLU A 291 -1.37 -3.36 9.01
C GLU A 291 -1.98 -3.56 10.40
N ARG A 292 -1.88 -4.77 10.97
CA ARG A 292 -2.39 -5.07 12.32
C ARG A 292 -1.69 -4.21 13.38
N PRO A 293 -2.37 -3.80 14.47
CA PRO A 293 -3.77 -4.10 14.83
C PRO A 293 -4.80 -3.19 14.13
N VAL A 294 -6.09 -3.51 14.29
CA VAL A 294 -7.20 -2.67 13.81
C VAL A 294 -7.32 -1.43 14.68
N ARG A 295 -7.32 -0.26 14.04
CA ARG A 295 -7.44 1.05 14.69
C ARG A 295 -8.45 1.88 13.93
N GLN A 296 -9.49 2.35 14.62
CA GLN A 296 -10.59 3.10 14.03
C GLN A 296 -10.63 4.52 14.59
N ARG A 297 -10.98 5.49 13.74
CA ARG A 297 -11.25 6.86 14.19
C ARG A 297 -12.64 6.95 14.80
N ASP A 298 -12.79 7.85 15.75
CA ASP A 298 -14.10 8.22 16.29
C ASP A 298 -14.99 8.85 15.18
N PRO A 299 -16.29 8.51 15.08
CA PRO A 299 -17.17 9.05 14.05
C PRO A 299 -17.29 10.58 14.04
N GLN A 300 -17.30 11.23 15.21
CA GLN A 300 -17.37 12.70 15.29
C GLN A 300 -16.07 13.33 14.81
N ASN A 301 -14.92 12.71 15.15
CA ASN A 301 -13.64 13.13 14.58
C ASN A 301 -13.65 13.05 13.04
N VAL A 302 -14.20 11.97 12.46
CA VAL A 302 -14.34 11.81 11.01
C VAL A 302 -15.21 12.92 10.39
N VAL A 303 -16.36 13.24 11.01
CA VAL A 303 -17.25 14.32 10.54
C VAL A 303 -16.54 15.69 10.54
N CYS A 304 -15.84 16.02 11.63
CA CYS A 304 -15.07 17.26 11.75
C CYS A 304 -13.98 17.38 10.69
N ILE A 305 -13.22 16.29 10.47
CA ILE A 305 -12.16 16.26 9.44
C ILE A 305 -12.78 16.44 8.05
N ALA A 306 -13.90 15.77 7.76
CA ALA A 306 -14.57 15.87 6.48
C ALA A 306 -15.04 17.30 6.17
N ASP A 307 -15.68 17.98 7.13
CA ASP A 307 -16.15 19.36 6.95
C ASP A 307 -15.00 20.34 6.73
N GLU A 308 -13.95 20.25 7.55
CA GLU A 308 -12.78 21.10 7.39
C GLU A 308 -12.06 20.83 6.05
N ALA A 309 -11.84 19.57 5.68
CA ALA A 309 -11.15 19.23 4.44
C ALA A 309 -11.91 19.69 3.20
N VAL A 310 -13.24 19.55 3.17
CA VAL A 310 -14.08 20.07 2.08
C VAL A 310 -13.98 21.60 2.01
N ARG A 311 -14.04 22.31 3.15
CA ARG A 311 -13.92 23.78 3.18
C ARG A 311 -12.56 24.26 2.67
N GLN A 312 -11.48 23.55 2.99
CA GLN A 312 -10.11 23.90 2.61
C GLN A 312 -9.75 23.55 1.16
N THR A 313 -10.46 22.61 0.54
CA THR A 313 -10.09 22.07 -0.79
C THR A 313 -11.10 22.37 -1.88
N GLY A 314 -12.38 22.55 -1.55
CA GLY A 314 -13.46 22.71 -2.52
C GLY A 314 -13.80 21.43 -3.30
N MET A 315 -13.30 20.26 -2.89
CA MET A 315 -13.59 18.98 -3.55
C MET A 315 -15.06 18.56 -3.37
N ASP A 316 -15.60 17.88 -4.40
CA ASP A 316 -17.02 17.49 -4.49
C ASP A 316 -17.27 15.99 -4.20
N GLU A 317 -16.27 15.27 -3.72
CA GLU A 317 -16.37 13.87 -3.28
C GLU A 317 -15.55 13.64 -1.99
N ILE A 318 -16.15 12.90 -1.05
CA ILE A 318 -15.46 12.35 0.13
C ILE A 318 -15.45 10.82 0.02
N SER A 319 -14.29 10.21 0.21
CA SER A 319 -14.09 8.75 0.20
C SER A 319 -13.65 8.24 1.56
N LEU A 320 -14.44 7.35 2.16
CA LEU A 320 -14.13 6.76 3.46
C LEU A 320 -13.17 5.57 3.29
N LEU A 321 -11.87 5.84 3.46
CA LEU A 321 -10.79 4.89 3.21
C LEU A 321 -10.62 3.90 4.38
N SER A 322 -10.60 2.61 4.06
CA SER A 322 -10.32 1.50 4.97
C SER A 322 -10.02 0.24 4.15
N LEU A 323 -9.31 -0.74 4.73
CA LEU A 323 -9.19 -2.10 4.17
C LEU A 323 -10.53 -2.85 4.18
N SER A 324 -11.44 -2.48 5.09
CA SER A 324 -12.82 -2.94 5.09
C SER A 324 -13.73 -1.90 5.73
N ALA A 325 -14.22 -0.96 4.93
CA ALA A 325 -15.07 0.13 5.44
C ALA A 325 -16.42 -0.38 5.97
N GLY A 326 -16.92 -1.51 5.45
CA GLY A 326 -18.13 -2.15 5.95
C GLY A 326 -18.00 -2.75 7.34
N ASP A 327 -16.78 -3.04 7.79
CA ASP A 327 -16.48 -3.54 9.15
C ASP A 327 -16.38 -2.40 10.18
N TYR A 328 -16.48 -1.13 9.74
CA TYR A 328 -16.48 0.02 10.64
C TYR A 328 -17.81 0.10 11.42
N PRO A 329 -17.80 -0.01 12.77
CA PRO A 329 -18.99 0.05 13.58
C PRO A 329 -19.74 1.37 13.36
N GLY A 330 -21.02 1.28 12.96
CA GLY A 330 -21.84 2.47 12.72
C GLY A 330 -21.58 3.17 11.37
N ILE A 331 -20.96 2.49 10.39
CA ILE A 331 -20.74 3.06 9.03
C ILE A 331 -22.00 3.69 8.43
N VAL A 332 -23.17 3.07 8.61
CA VAL A 332 -24.44 3.61 8.11
C VAL A 332 -24.80 4.93 8.81
N SER A 333 -24.65 5.01 10.13
CA SER A 333 -24.89 6.24 10.90
C SER A 333 -23.94 7.35 10.48
N LEU A 334 -22.66 7.05 10.32
CA LEU A 334 -21.65 8.00 9.85
C LEU A 334 -21.99 8.55 8.46
N VAL A 335 -22.34 7.68 7.49
CA VAL A 335 -22.73 8.12 6.14
C VAL A 335 -24.03 8.94 6.16
N LYS A 336 -24.98 8.63 7.06
CA LYS A 336 -26.19 9.46 7.24
C LYS A 336 -25.84 10.86 7.74
N GLU A 337 -25.00 10.96 8.76
CA GLU A 337 -24.57 12.23 9.36
C GLU A 337 -23.81 13.09 8.34
N LEU A 338 -22.86 12.50 7.61
CA LEU A 338 -22.17 13.18 6.51
C LEU A 338 -23.16 13.66 5.44
N ASN A 339 -24.14 12.83 5.05
CA ASN A 339 -25.18 13.24 4.10
C ASN A 339 -26.03 14.40 4.62
N GLN A 340 -26.33 14.49 5.92
CA GLN A 340 -27.07 15.64 6.47
C GLN A 340 -26.33 16.96 6.24
N ILE A 341 -25.00 16.94 6.28
CA ILE A 341 -24.13 18.11 6.09
C ILE A 341 -23.92 18.41 4.60
N PHE A 342 -23.71 17.38 3.78
CA PHE A 342 -23.14 17.51 2.45
C PHE A 342 -24.14 17.35 1.29
N LEU A 343 -25.31 16.76 1.53
CA LEU A 343 -26.32 16.53 0.48
C LEU A 343 -26.79 17.84 -0.16
N GLY A 344 -27.08 18.86 0.65
CA GLY A 344 -27.48 20.19 0.17
C GLY A 344 -26.38 20.90 -0.63
N LYS A 345 -25.11 20.54 -0.39
CA LYS A 345 -23.93 21.05 -1.10
C LYS A 345 -23.60 20.24 -2.37
N LYS A 346 -24.37 19.17 -2.65
CA LYS A 346 -24.13 18.22 -3.77
C LYS A 346 -22.76 17.54 -3.73
N ILE A 347 -22.21 17.34 -2.54
CA ILE A 347 -20.93 16.65 -2.35
C ILE A 347 -21.20 15.16 -2.18
N SER A 348 -20.59 14.34 -3.03
CA SER A 348 -20.81 12.90 -3.07
C SER A 348 -20.00 12.15 -2.03
N LEU A 349 -20.52 11.00 -1.57
CA LEU A 349 -19.84 10.11 -0.64
C LEU A 349 -19.52 8.80 -1.35
N SER A 350 -18.33 8.25 -1.13
CA SER A 350 -17.95 6.93 -1.61
C SER A 350 -17.38 6.07 -0.50
N VAL A 351 -17.69 4.77 -0.55
CA VAL A 351 -17.17 3.75 0.35
C VAL A 351 -16.47 2.71 -0.54
N PRO A 352 -15.14 2.82 -0.73
CA PRO A 352 -14.40 1.88 -1.57
C PRO A 352 -14.49 0.44 -1.03
N ALA A 353 -14.57 -0.51 -1.97
CA ALA A 353 -14.39 -1.95 -1.77
C ALA A 353 -15.02 -2.52 -0.47
N THR A 354 -16.33 -2.75 -0.51
CA THR A 354 -17.08 -3.37 0.59
C THR A 354 -17.12 -4.90 0.45
N ARG A 355 -16.98 -5.61 1.58
CA ARG A 355 -17.21 -7.06 1.65
C ARG A 355 -18.68 -7.36 1.33
N THR A 356 -18.96 -8.51 0.73
CA THR A 356 -20.30 -8.94 0.29
C THR A 356 -21.37 -8.76 1.37
N GLU A 357 -21.08 -9.26 2.57
CA GLU A 357 -21.95 -9.34 3.73
C GLU A 357 -22.16 -7.97 4.42
N THR A 358 -21.32 -6.98 4.13
CA THR A 358 -21.40 -5.64 4.74
C THR A 358 -22.19 -4.64 3.90
N LEU A 359 -22.55 -5.00 2.66
CA LEU A 359 -23.24 -4.12 1.73
C LEU A 359 -24.76 -4.17 1.91
N THR A 360 -25.24 -3.58 3.00
CA THR A 360 -26.67 -3.52 3.31
C THR A 360 -27.43 -2.60 2.35
N GLN A 361 -28.72 -2.85 2.17
CA GLN A 361 -29.60 -1.98 1.36
C GLN A 361 -29.55 -0.52 1.84
N GLU A 362 -29.51 -0.30 3.15
CA GLU A 362 -29.46 1.02 3.75
C GLU A 362 -28.15 1.75 3.41
N LEU A 363 -27.00 1.08 3.49
CA LEU A 363 -25.72 1.67 3.10
C LEU A 363 -25.72 2.07 1.62
N VAL A 364 -26.19 1.18 0.74
CA VAL A 364 -26.31 1.44 -0.70
C VAL A 364 -27.18 2.67 -0.96
N GLN A 365 -28.32 2.78 -0.26
CA GLN A 365 -29.23 3.93 -0.38
C GLN A 365 -28.55 5.23 0.05
N GLN A 366 -27.78 5.24 1.14
CA GLN A 366 -27.13 6.46 1.62
C GLN A 366 -26.00 6.93 0.68
N VAL A 367 -25.21 6.00 0.14
CA VAL A 367 -24.12 6.33 -0.81
C VAL A 367 -24.67 6.83 -2.15
N ALA A 368 -25.82 6.33 -2.60
CA ALA A 368 -26.40 6.65 -3.90
C ALA A 368 -27.07 8.03 -4.00
N LYS A 369 -27.18 8.81 -2.91
CA LYS A 369 -28.00 10.03 -2.84
C LYS A 369 -27.56 11.17 -3.76
N VAL A 370 -26.26 11.33 -3.99
CA VAL A 370 -25.70 12.40 -4.84
C VAL A 370 -25.34 11.88 -6.23
N ARG A 371 -24.50 10.84 -6.30
CA ARG A 371 -24.08 10.21 -7.55
C ARG A 371 -23.97 8.70 -7.36
N LYS A 372 -24.47 7.95 -8.34
CA LYS A 372 -24.30 6.49 -8.42
C LYS A 372 -22.92 6.17 -9.02
N THR A 373 -21.88 6.16 -8.20
CA THR A 373 -20.58 5.58 -8.59
C THR A 373 -20.68 4.07 -8.58
N GLY A 374 -20.23 3.37 -9.63
CA GLY A 374 -20.38 1.91 -9.72
C GLY A 374 -19.86 1.16 -8.49
N PHE A 375 -20.57 0.11 -8.06
CA PHE A 375 -20.20 -0.69 -6.89
C PHE A 375 -19.24 -1.81 -7.26
N THR A 376 -18.20 -1.98 -6.45
CA THR A 376 -17.29 -3.13 -6.51
C THR A 376 -17.55 -4.03 -5.31
N ILE A 377 -17.79 -5.31 -5.59
CA ILE A 377 -17.99 -6.37 -4.60
C ILE A 377 -16.83 -7.36 -4.78
N ALA A 378 -16.26 -7.86 -3.69
CA ALA A 378 -15.10 -8.76 -3.74
C ALA A 378 -15.43 -10.14 -3.12
N PRO A 379 -15.99 -11.08 -3.91
CA PRO A 379 -16.16 -12.46 -3.48
C PRO A 379 -14.84 -13.22 -3.32
N GLU A 380 -13.78 -12.79 -4.02
CA GLU A 380 -12.42 -13.34 -4.09
C GLU A 380 -12.28 -14.77 -4.63
N ALA A 381 -13.24 -15.66 -4.39
CA ALA A 381 -13.24 -17.03 -4.86
C ALA A 381 -14.65 -17.45 -5.32
N GLY A 382 -14.72 -18.35 -6.30
CA GLY A 382 -15.96 -18.79 -6.95
C GLY A 382 -16.76 -19.85 -6.18
N SER A 383 -16.26 -20.32 -5.04
CA SER A 383 -16.96 -21.29 -4.19
C SER A 383 -16.80 -20.94 -2.71
N GLU A 384 -17.78 -21.34 -1.89
CA GLU A 384 -17.69 -21.18 -0.43
C GLU A 384 -16.55 -22.00 0.18
N ARG A 385 -16.24 -23.14 -0.43
CA ARG A 385 -15.11 -23.99 -0.05
C ARG A 385 -13.79 -23.22 -0.16
N LEU A 386 -13.50 -22.65 -1.33
CA LEU A 386 -12.27 -21.88 -1.53
C LEU A 386 -12.28 -20.56 -0.73
N ARG A 387 -13.46 -19.98 -0.44
CA ARG A 387 -13.60 -18.86 0.50
C ARG A 387 -13.21 -19.22 1.93
N ARG A 388 -13.48 -20.45 2.40
CA ARG A 388 -12.99 -20.94 3.69
C ARG A 388 -11.48 -21.16 3.68
N VAL A 389 -10.94 -21.74 2.59
CA VAL A 389 -9.49 -21.91 2.40
C VAL A 389 -8.75 -20.58 2.56
N ILE A 390 -9.25 -19.50 1.96
CA ILE A 390 -8.62 -18.17 2.05
C ILE A 390 -9.04 -17.36 3.28
N ASN A 391 -9.85 -17.92 4.19
CA ASN A 391 -10.44 -17.24 5.35
C ASN A 391 -11.23 -15.97 5.02
N LYS A 392 -11.96 -15.96 3.88
CA LYS A 392 -12.91 -14.89 3.54
C LYS A 392 -14.27 -15.16 4.18
N GLY A 393 -14.76 -16.40 4.11
CA GLY A 393 -15.94 -16.87 4.86
C GLY A 393 -17.30 -16.34 4.40
N ASN A 394 -17.39 -15.56 3.32
CA ASN A 394 -18.65 -15.08 2.78
C ASN A 394 -19.42 -16.16 1.99
N LEU A 395 -20.75 -16.09 2.01
CA LEU A 395 -21.61 -17.04 1.31
C LEU A 395 -21.98 -16.55 -0.09
N ALA A 396 -22.37 -17.48 -0.96
CA ALA A 396 -22.91 -17.11 -2.28
C ALA A 396 -24.23 -16.33 -2.13
N SER A 397 -25.03 -16.63 -1.09
CA SER A 397 -26.25 -15.88 -0.77
C SER A 397 -25.97 -14.40 -0.50
N ASP A 398 -24.89 -14.08 0.22
CA ASP A 398 -24.52 -12.71 0.57
C ASP A 398 -24.17 -11.90 -0.68
N LEU A 399 -23.46 -12.53 -1.63
CA LEU A 399 -23.17 -11.94 -2.94
C LEU A 399 -24.46 -11.61 -3.70
N PHE A 400 -25.38 -12.57 -3.76
CA PHE A 400 -26.64 -12.38 -4.50
C PHE A 400 -27.56 -11.36 -3.84
N GLU A 401 -27.56 -11.28 -2.51
CA GLU A 401 -28.28 -10.25 -1.77
C GLU A 401 -27.67 -8.86 -2.01
N ALA A 402 -26.35 -8.73 -1.94
CA ALA A 402 -25.65 -7.49 -2.27
C ALA A 402 -25.97 -7.02 -3.71
N CYS A 403 -26.05 -7.95 -4.67
CA CYS A 403 -26.48 -7.65 -6.03
C CYS A 403 -27.93 -7.17 -6.11
N ARG A 404 -28.87 -7.86 -5.43
CA ARG A 404 -30.28 -7.42 -5.35
C ARG A 404 -30.39 -6.01 -4.77
N ASN A 405 -29.67 -5.75 -3.67
CA ASN A 405 -29.64 -4.46 -3.02
C ASN A 405 -29.18 -3.37 -3.98
N ALA A 406 -28.05 -3.57 -4.67
CA ALA A 406 -27.54 -2.62 -5.65
C ALA A 406 -28.49 -2.43 -6.85
N PHE A 407 -28.93 -3.50 -7.51
CA PHE A 407 -29.79 -3.40 -8.70
C PHE A 407 -31.17 -2.78 -8.39
N SER A 408 -31.75 -3.06 -7.21
CA SER A 408 -33.02 -2.44 -6.77
C SER A 408 -32.92 -0.91 -6.65
N GLN A 409 -31.72 -0.39 -6.40
CA GLN A 409 -31.45 1.06 -6.34
C GLN A 409 -31.08 1.64 -7.71
N GLY A 410 -31.27 0.89 -8.79
CA GLY A 410 -31.07 1.34 -10.17
C GLY A 410 -29.61 1.41 -10.61
N TYR A 411 -28.71 0.70 -9.94
CA TYR A 411 -27.37 0.47 -10.49
C TYR A 411 -27.47 -0.37 -11.77
N ARG A 412 -26.65 -0.06 -12.76
CA ARG A 412 -26.62 -0.79 -14.05
C ARG A 412 -25.33 -1.57 -14.24
N LEU A 413 -24.32 -1.33 -13.42
CA LEU A 413 -23.02 -1.98 -13.49
C LEU A 413 -22.57 -2.34 -12.09
N ILE A 414 -22.25 -3.61 -11.89
CA ILE A 414 -21.55 -4.11 -10.71
C ILE A 414 -20.20 -4.69 -11.16
N LYS A 415 -19.15 -4.42 -10.39
CA LYS A 415 -17.83 -5.00 -10.59
C LYS A 415 -17.59 -6.11 -9.55
N PHE A 416 -17.10 -7.26 -10.00
CA PHE A 416 -16.65 -8.33 -9.12
C PHE A 416 -15.14 -8.47 -9.15
N TYR A 417 -14.52 -8.61 -7.98
CA TYR A 417 -13.12 -8.99 -7.84
C TYR A 417 -13.01 -10.44 -7.38
N TYR A 418 -12.38 -11.25 -8.23
CA TYR A 418 -12.05 -12.63 -7.96
C TYR A 418 -10.54 -12.83 -8.12
N MET A 419 -10.03 -13.83 -7.43
CA MET A 419 -8.68 -14.33 -7.56
C MET A 419 -8.71 -15.76 -8.10
N PHE A 420 -7.60 -16.17 -8.72
CA PHE A 420 -7.39 -17.55 -9.11
C PHE A 420 -5.91 -17.93 -8.94
N GLY A 421 -5.63 -19.22 -8.99
CA GLY A 421 -4.32 -19.75 -8.62
C GLY A 421 -4.06 -19.74 -7.12
N LEU A 422 -5.13 -19.81 -6.35
CA LEU A 422 -5.09 -20.01 -4.91
C LEU A 422 -4.65 -21.44 -4.57
N PRO A 423 -4.00 -21.68 -3.42
CA PRO A 423 -3.67 -23.03 -2.98
C PRO A 423 -4.96 -23.84 -2.76
N PHE A 424 -4.88 -25.15 -3.03
CA PHE A 424 -6.00 -26.09 -2.93
C PHE A 424 -7.20 -25.77 -3.83
N GLU A 425 -7.03 -24.91 -4.84
CA GLU A 425 -8.06 -24.58 -5.83
C GLU A 425 -8.33 -25.77 -6.77
N ILE A 426 -9.61 -26.13 -6.90
CA ILE A 426 -10.10 -27.18 -7.80
C ILE A 426 -10.86 -26.56 -8.96
N GLU A 427 -11.07 -27.35 -10.01
CA GLU A 427 -11.79 -26.92 -11.21
C GLU A 427 -13.20 -26.37 -10.92
N ASP A 428 -13.93 -26.97 -9.97
CA ASP A 428 -15.27 -26.49 -9.61
C ASP A 428 -15.26 -25.07 -9.04
N ASP A 429 -14.20 -24.66 -8.34
CA ASP A 429 -14.07 -23.29 -7.82
C ASP A 429 -13.95 -22.27 -8.95
N LEU A 430 -13.22 -22.62 -10.02
CA LEU A 430 -13.03 -21.80 -11.21
C LEU A 430 -14.31 -21.67 -12.01
N GLN A 431 -15.04 -22.78 -12.19
CA GLN A 431 -16.36 -22.76 -12.81
C GLN A 431 -17.36 -21.97 -11.96
N GLY A 432 -17.23 -22.01 -10.64
CA GLY A 432 -18.00 -21.22 -9.68
C GLY A 432 -17.98 -19.72 -9.95
N ILE A 433 -16.83 -19.16 -10.38
CA ILE A 433 -16.72 -17.74 -10.76
C ILE A 433 -17.72 -17.39 -11.87
N ALA A 434 -17.79 -18.24 -12.91
CA ALA A 434 -18.70 -18.02 -14.03
C ALA A 434 -20.17 -18.20 -13.60
N ARG A 435 -20.47 -19.24 -12.81
CA ARG A 435 -21.83 -19.51 -12.30
C ARG A 435 -22.38 -18.36 -11.47
N GLU A 436 -21.59 -17.84 -10.54
CA GLU A 436 -21.99 -16.72 -9.69
C GLU A 436 -22.22 -15.44 -10.49
N ALA A 437 -21.38 -15.17 -11.50
CA ALA A 437 -21.55 -14.01 -12.37
C ALA A 437 -22.82 -14.10 -13.23
N GLU A 438 -23.10 -15.26 -13.82
CA GLU A 438 -24.32 -15.47 -14.61
C GLU A 438 -25.57 -15.37 -13.73
N GLN A 439 -25.53 -15.90 -12.51
CA GLN A 439 -26.64 -15.80 -11.57
C GLN A 439 -26.86 -14.37 -11.07
N ALA A 440 -25.80 -13.63 -10.77
CA ALA A 440 -25.89 -12.21 -10.45
C ALA A 440 -26.46 -11.39 -11.63
N LEU A 441 -26.11 -11.74 -12.86
CA LEU A 441 -26.65 -11.09 -14.06
C LEU A 441 -28.15 -11.38 -14.21
N ALA A 442 -28.57 -12.63 -14.00
CA ALA A 442 -29.97 -13.02 -14.01
C ALA A 442 -30.80 -12.23 -12.98
N ILE A 443 -30.26 -12.08 -11.76
CA ILE A 443 -30.85 -11.21 -10.72
C ILE A 443 -31.00 -9.78 -11.22
N GLY A 444 -29.93 -9.20 -11.79
CA GLY A 444 -29.97 -7.83 -12.31
C GLY A 444 -30.97 -7.63 -13.45
N ARG A 445 -31.14 -8.63 -14.33
CA ARG A 445 -32.12 -8.63 -15.42
C ARG A 445 -33.56 -8.61 -14.92
N GLY A 446 -33.82 -9.10 -13.71
CA GLY A 446 -35.11 -8.94 -13.03
C GLY A 446 -35.48 -7.48 -12.75
N PHE A 447 -34.50 -6.57 -12.68
CA PHE A 447 -34.71 -5.14 -12.49
C PHE A 447 -34.55 -4.32 -13.79
N SER A 448 -33.59 -4.68 -14.65
CA SER A 448 -33.37 -4.00 -15.93
C SER A 448 -32.59 -4.85 -16.92
N ASN A 449 -33.00 -4.86 -18.19
CA ASN A 449 -32.25 -5.52 -19.27
C ASN A 449 -30.91 -4.84 -19.60
N ALA A 450 -30.67 -3.62 -19.11
CA ALA A 450 -29.44 -2.86 -19.37
C ALA A 450 -28.31 -3.14 -18.37
N VAL A 451 -28.47 -4.10 -17.46
CA VAL A 451 -27.45 -4.44 -16.46
C VAL A 451 -26.21 -5.09 -17.10
N LYS A 452 -25.06 -4.83 -16.51
CA LYS A 452 -23.76 -5.39 -16.88
C LYS A 452 -23.00 -5.81 -15.63
N ILE A 453 -22.14 -6.82 -15.80
CA ILE A 453 -21.21 -7.27 -14.77
C ILE A 453 -19.80 -7.20 -15.34
N ASN A 454 -18.89 -6.60 -14.58
CA ASN A 454 -17.48 -6.58 -14.93
C ASN A 454 -16.70 -7.40 -13.90
N ILE A 455 -16.07 -8.48 -14.34
CA ILE A 455 -15.21 -9.32 -13.51
C ILE A 455 -13.77 -8.86 -13.70
N GLY A 456 -13.10 -8.49 -12.60
CA GLY A 456 -11.65 -8.37 -12.53
C GLY A 456 -11.08 -9.61 -11.87
N LEU A 457 -10.25 -10.35 -12.60
CA LEU A 457 -9.44 -11.45 -12.08
C LEU A 457 -8.06 -10.95 -11.67
N SER A 458 -7.56 -11.46 -10.56
CA SER A 458 -6.16 -11.32 -10.15
C SER A 458 -5.52 -12.70 -9.96
N LEU A 459 -4.26 -12.86 -10.36
CA LEU A 459 -3.50 -14.06 -10.07
C LEU A 459 -2.94 -13.96 -8.64
N LEU A 460 -2.95 -15.05 -7.88
CA LEU A 460 -2.26 -15.06 -6.58
C LEU A 460 -0.77 -14.83 -6.78
N ILE A 461 -0.27 -13.72 -6.23
CA ILE A 461 1.14 -13.51 -5.97
C ILE A 461 1.37 -13.80 -4.49
N PRO A 462 2.10 -14.88 -4.12
CA PRO A 462 2.40 -15.13 -2.71
C PRO A 462 3.27 -13.99 -2.17
N LYS A 463 2.78 -13.31 -1.12
CA LYS A 463 3.45 -12.14 -0.55
C LYS A 463 4.09 -12.47 0.81
N PRO A 464 5.19 -11.78 1.18
CA PRO A 464 5.77 -11.81 2.52
C PRO A 464 4.74 -11.59 3.62
N PHE A 465 4.94 -12.24 4.77
CA PHE A 465 4.08 -12.09 5.95
C PHE A 465 2.61 -12.46 5.71
N THR A 466 2.38 -13.41 4.83
CA THR A 466 1.06 -14.04 4.64
C THR A 466 1.14 -15.53 4.94
N PRO A 467 0.03 -16.16 5.36
CA PRO A 467 -0.04 -17.62 5.44
C PRO A 467 0.27 -18.33 4.12
N PHE A 468 0.14 -17.66 2.97
CA PHE A 468 0.50 -18.23 1.67
C PHE A 468 1.95 -17.95 1.24
N GLN A 469 2.82 -17.38 2.08
CA GLN A 469 4.21 -17.14 1.70
C GLN A 469 5.02 -18.41 1.37
N TRP A 470 4.53 -19.60 1.74
CA TRP A 470 5.15 -20.90 1.46
C TRP A 470 4.71 -21.55 0.15
N VAL A 471 3.64 -21.05 -0.48
CA VAL A 471 3.08 -21.69 -1.67
C VAL A 471 3.88 -21.29 -2.92
N SER A 472 3.97 -22.21 -3.87
CA SER A 472 4.48 -21.90 -5.21
C SER A 472 3.52 -20.94 -5.92
N GLN A 473 4.06 -20.13 -6.81
CA GLN A 473 3.24 -19.33 -7.72
C GLN A 473 2.95 -20.14 -8.97
N MET A 474 1.73 -20.00 -9.46
CA MET A 474 1.28 -20.64 -10.69
C MET A 474 2.13 -20.21 -11.91
N THR A 475 2.40 -21.17 -12.80
CA THR A 475 3.05 -20.91 -14.08
C THR A 475 2.15 -20.11 -15.03
N THR A 476 2.76 -19.44 -16.02
CA THR A 476 2.00 -18.70 -17.05
C THR A 476 1.11 -19.63 -17.88
N GLU A 477 1.59 -20.84 -18.15
CA GLU A 477 0.89 -21.88 -18.91
C GLU A 477 -0.37 -22.32 -18.19
N ASP A 478 -0.25 -22.66 -16.90
CA ASP A 478 -1.39 -23.06 -16.06
C ASP A 478 -2.38 -21.91 -15.88
N ALA A 479 -1.88 -20.69 -15.72
CA ALA A 479 -2.73 -19.51 -15.60
C ALA A 479 -3.59 -19.30 -16.87
N LYS A 480 -2.99 -19.49 -18.06
CA LYS A 480 -3.73 -19.45 -19.35
C LYS A 480 -4.77 -20.56 -19.45
N ALA A 481 -4.43 -21.78 -19.01
CA ALA A 481 -5.35 -22.91 -19.03
C ALA A 481 -6.58 -22.65 -18.14
N LYS A 482 -6.37 -22.22 -16.88
CA LYS A 482 -7.44 -21.88 -15.94
C LYS A 482 -8.27 -20.68 -16.39
N LEU A 483 -7.64 -19.64 -16.94
CA LEU A 483 -8.36 -18.51 -17.54
C LEU A 483 -9.26 -18.98 -18.70
N SER A 484 -8.78 -19.90 -19.54
CA SER A 484 -9.56 -20.46 -20.64
C SER A 484 -10.79 -21.20 -20.13
N LEU A 485 -10.65 -21.97 -19.05
CA LEU A 485 -11.78 -22.63 -18.39
C LEU A 485 -12.83 -21.63 -17.89
N ILE A 486 -12.42 -20.57 -17.18
CA ILE A 486 -13.35 -19.53 -16.71
C ILE A 486 -14.07 -18.89 -17.90
N ARG A 487 -13.34 -18.52 -18.96
CA ARG A 487 -13.89 -17.84 -20.15
C ARG A 487 -14.90 -18.69 -20.91
N ARG A 488 -14.66 -19.99 -21.06
CA ARG A 488 -15.57 -20.91 -21.77
C ARG A 488 -16.91 -21.07 -21.05
N ASN A 489 -16.93 -20.90 -19.73
CA ASN A 489 -18.14 -21.01 -18.91
C ASN A 489 -18.94 -19.69 -18.81
N LEU A 490 -18.40 -18.56 -19.29
CA LEU A 490 -19.11 -17.30 -19.39
C LEU A 490 -19.84 -17.23 -20.75
N THR A 491 -21.17 -17.17 -20.72
CA THR A 491 -22.03 -17.24 -21.91
C THR A 491 -22.55 -15.86 -22.34
N SER A 492 -22.77 -14.96 -21.38
CA SER A 492 -23.40 -13.67 -21.67
C SER A 492 -22.40 -12.56 -22.04
N ARG A 493 -22.66 -11.86 -23.14
CA ARG A 493 -21.91 -10.65 -23.56
C ARG A 493 -22.05 -9.46 -22.60
N ALA A 494 -23.01 -9.50 -21.68
CA ALA A 494 -23.18 -8.50 -20.63
C ALA A 494 -22.17 -8.67 -19.47
N ILE A 495 -21.41 -9.78 -19.47
CA ILE A 495 -20.32 -10.03 -18.53
C ILE A 495 -19.00 -9.73 -19.23
N GLN A 496 -18.25 -8.75 -18.72
CA GLN A 496 -16.93 -8.41 -19.22
C GLN A 496 -15.87 -8.94 -18.27
N LEU A 497 -14.90 -9.67 -18.80
CA LEU A 497 -13.78 -10.21 -18.02
C LEU A 497 -12.52 -9.38 -18.28
N LYS A 498 -11.81 -9.00 -17.22
CA LYS A 498 -10.48 -8.40 -17.23
C LYS A 498 -9.54 -9.25 -16.38
N TRP A 499 -8.29 -9.41 -16.82
CA TRP A 499 -7.26 -10.19 -16.14
C TRP A 499 -5.89 -9.52 -16.37
N PRO A 500 -4.88 -9.80 -15.52
CA PRO A 500 -3.57 -9.20 -15.66
C PRO A 500 -2.77 -9.82 -16.81
N ASP A 501 -1.71 -9.13 -17.22
CA ASP A 501 -0.64 -9.76 -17.98
C ASP A 501 0.13 -10.73 -17.08
N PHE A 502 0.24 -12.00 -17.50
CA PHE A 502 0.86 -13.04 -16.68
C PHE A 502 2.38 -12.93 -16.63
N SER A 503 3.01 -12.36 -17.66
CA SER A 503 4.44 -12.08 -17.64
C SER A 503 4.76 -10.96 -16.64
N SER A 504 3.92 -9.92 -16.58
CA SER A 504 4.00 -8.89 -15.52
C SER A 504 3.80 -9.50 -14.13
N SER A 505 2.83 -10.41 -13.99
CA SER A 505 2.56 -11.12 -12.73
C SER A 505 3.75 -11.98 -12.28
N MET A 506 4.50 -12.54 -13.24
CA MET A 506 5.73 -13.30 -12.97
C MET A 506 6.83 -12.39 -12.42
N ILE A 507 7.04 -11.21 -13.01
CA ILE A 507 8.03 -10.23 -12.52
C ILE A 507 7.64 -9.70 -11.14
N GLU A 508 6.37 -9.38 -10.92
CA GLU A 508 5.87 -8.96 -9.60
C GLU A 508 6.16 -10.04 -8.54
N GLY A 509 5.84 -11.30 -8.84
CA GLY A 509 6.07 -12.42 -7.94
C GLY A 509 7.53 -12.75 -7.67
N LEU A 510 8.40 -12.47 -8.65
CA LEU A 510 9.85 -12.64 -8.53
C LEU A 510 10.41 -11.66 -7.51
N PHE A 511 10.06 -10.37 -7.63
CA PHE A 511 10.52 -9.34 -6.69
C PHE A 511 9.81 -9.41 -5.34
N ALA A 512 8.52 -9.79 -5.29
CA ALA A 512 7.79 -9.91 -4.04
C ALA A 512 8.44 -10.91 -3.08
N ARG A 513 9.05 -11.97 -3.65
CA ARG A 513 9.68 -13.06 -2.92
C ARG A 513 11.20 -13.11 -3.05
N GLY A 514 11.77 -12.09 -3.68
CA GLY A 514 13.18 -12.02 -4.03
C GLY A 514 14.09 -11.75 -2.84
N ASP A 515 15.37 -12.06 -3.01
CA ASP A 515 16.43 -11.69 -2.08
C ASP A 515 17.38 -10.65 -2.69
N ARG A 516 18.45 -10.34 -1.96
CA ARG A 516 19.43 -9.31 -2.33
C ARG A 516 20.09 -9.54 -3.70
N ARG A 517 20.19 -10.80 -4.16
CA ARG A 517 20.79 -11.12 -5.46
C ARG A 517 19.97 -10.58 -6.63
N LEU A 518 18.67 -10.34 -6.44
CA LEU A 518 17.82 -9.74 -7.48
C LEU A 518 18.12 -8.26 -7.73
N GLY A 519 18.90 -7.59 -6.89
CA GLY A 519 19.35 -6.23 -7.14
C GLY A 519 20.10 -6.09 -8.46
N ALA A 520 20.95 -7.08 -8.80
CA ALA A 520 21.67 -7.11 -10.07
C ALA A 520 20.71 -7.24 -11.28
N LEU A 521 19.68 -8.07 -11.16
CA LEU A 521 18.64 -8.22 -12.19
C LEU A 521 17.85 -6.93 -12.39
N LEU A 522 17.45 -6.28 -11.29
CA LEU A 522 16.76 -5.01 -11.33
C LEU A 522 17.59 -3.93 -12.04
N PHE A 523 18.88 -3.83 -11.69
CA PHE A 523 19.80 -2.89 -12.31
C PHE A 523 19.97 -3.17 -13.82
N GLU A 524 20.06 -4.43 -14.23
CA GLU A 524 20.19 -4.78 -15.65
C GLU A 524 18.91 -4.48 -16.44
N ALA A 525 17.74 -4.82 -15.90
CA ALA A 525 16.45 -4.46 -16.51
C ALA A 525 16.30 -2.93 -16.63
N TYR A 526 16.73 -2.20 -15.60
CA TYR A 526 16.81 -0.74 -15.62
C TYR A 526 17.71 -0.24 -16.78
N ARG A 527 18.89 -0.83 -16.96
CA ARG A 527 19.86 -0.47 -18.01
C ARG A 527 19.31 -0.75 -19.42
N LEU A 528 18.54 -1.82 -19.59
CA LEU A 528 17.84 -2.15 -20.83
C LEU A 528 16.62 -1.25 -21.11
N GLY A 529 16.26 -0.38 -20.16
CA GLY A 529 15.26 0.67 -20.34
C GLY A 529 13.86 0.34 -19.83
N CYS A 530 13.68 -0.71 -19.02
CA CYS A 530 12.40 -1.01 -18.36
C CYS A 530 12.00 0.13 -17.41
N ARG A 531 10.84 0.75 -17.60
CA ARG A 531 10.29 1.81 -16.75
C ARG A 531 8.77 1.70 -16.80
N PHE A 532 8.09 2.16 -15.75
CA PHE A 532 6.64 2.11 -15.66
C PHE A 532 6.09 0.70 -15.94
N ASP A 533 6.73 -0.33 -15.39
CA ASP A 533 6.43 -1.73 -15.69
C ASP A 533 5.00 -2.15 -15.26
N GLN A 534 4.33 -1.35 -14.43
CA GLN A 534 2.91 -1.53 -14.08
C GLN A 534 1.94 -1.11 -15.20
N TRP A 535 2.39 -0.27 -16.14
CA TRP A 535 1.58 0.29 -17.22
C TRP A 535 1.75 -0.59 -18.45
N GLN A 536 0.65 -1.17 -18.94
CA GLN A 536 0.69 -2.19 -19.99
C GLN A 536 1.34 -1.67 -21.29
N GLU A 537 1.19 -0.39 -21.59
CA GLU A 537 1.79 0.29 -22.74
C GLU A 537 3.31 0.48 -22.63
N HIS A 538 3.89 0.30 -21.44
CA HIS A 538 5.31 0.47 -21.15
C HIS A 538 6.00 -0.84 -20.77
N PHE A 539 5.25 -1.83 -20.29
CA PHE A 539 5.78 -3.14 -19.93
C PHE A 539 6.33 -3.86 -21.16
N ASP A 540 7.60 -4.26 -21.08
CA ASP A 540 8.33 -4.93 -22.15
C ASP A 540 9.03 -6.18 -21.61
N PHE A 541 8.35 -7.31 -21.74
CA PHE A 541 8.83 -8.57 -21.19
C PHE A 541 10.14 -9.06 -21.84
N ALA A 542 10.38 -8.75 -23.12
CA ALA A 542 11.58 -9.18 -23.81
C ALA A 542 12.86 -8.59 -23.18
N LYS A 543 12.78 -7.36 -22.64
CA LYS A 543 13.87 -6.75 -21.88
C LYS A 543 14.11 -7.45 -20.55
N TRP A 544 13.04 -7.87 -19.86
CA TRP A 544 13.14 -8.65 -18.64
C TRP A 544 13.77 -10.03 -18.90
N GLU A 545 13.37 -10.72 -19.98
CA GLU A 545 14.00 -11.99 -20.39
C GLU A 545 15.49 -11.81 -20.70
N ALA A 546 15.86 -10.73 -21.40
CA ALA A 546 17.25 -10.40 -21.65
C ALA A 546 18.03 -10.14 -20.36
N ALA A 547 17.46 -9.40 -19.41
CA ALA A 547 18.08 -9.14 -18.11
C ALA A 547 18.26 -10.42 -17.27
N ILE A 548 17.25 -11.29 -17.24
CA ILE A 548 17.30 -12.61 -16.59
C ILE A 548 18.43 -13.45 -17.19
N LYS A 549 18.52 -13.50 -18.53
CA LYS A 549 19.58 -14.23 -19.22
C LYS A 549 20.98 -13.67 -18.92
N THR A 550 21.14 -12.34 -18.93
CA THR A 550 22.42 -11.68 -18.67
C THR A 550 22.90 -11.92 -17.23
N THR A 551 21.99 -11.90 -16.26
CA THR A 551 22.33 -12.07 -14.85
C THR A 551 22.40 -13.54 -14.41
N GLY A 552 21.84 -14.46 -15.21
CA GLY A 552 21.81 -15.89 -14.88
C GLY A 552 20.90 -16.22 -13.70
N VAL A 553 19.95 -15.34 -13.36
CA VAL A 553 19.00 -15.56 -12.26
C VAL A 553 18.10 -16.76 -12.58
N ASP A 554 18.08 -17.73 -11.67
CA ASP A 554 17.10 -18.82 -11.70
C ASP A 554 15.75 -18.33 -11.16
N ILE A 555 14.83 -17.97 -12.06
CA ILE A 555 13.48 -17.55 -11.69
C ILE A 555 12.69 -18.70 -11.04
N GLY A 556 12.98 -19.95 -11.37
CA GLY A 556 12.29 -21.11 -10.84
C GLY A 556 12.53 -21.29 -9.35
N HIS A 557 13.75 -21.00 -8.90
CA HIS A 557 14.11 -20.94 -7.48
C HIS A 557 13.18 -19.99 -6.70
N TYR A 558 12.86 -18.81 -7.22
CA TYR A 558 12.00 -17.88 -6.48
C TYR A 558 10.52 -18.21 -6.63
N LEU A 559 10.12 -18.68 -7.82
CA LEU A 559 8.72 -18.70 -8.20
C LEU A 559 7.99 -20.02 -7.94
N TYR A 560 8.59 -21.13 -8.31
CA TYR A 560 7.86 -22.38 -8.57
C TYR A 560 8.08 -23.47 -7.52
N ARG A 561 9.07 -23.29 -6.63
CA ARG A 561 9.23 -24.21 -5.51
C ARG A 561 8.22 -23.94 -4.41
N GLU A 562 7.71 -25.02 -3.82
CA GLU A 562 7.12 -24.95 -2.48
C GLU A 562 8.24 -24.75 -1.45
N ARG A 563 7.89 -24.12 -0.33
CA ARG A 563 8.86 -23.73 0.70
C ARG A 563 8.53 -24.45 2.00
N ASP A 564 9.56 -24.85 2.74
CA ASP A 564 9.41 -25.58 4.00
C ASP A 564 9.00 -24.65 5.15
N GLU A 565 8.36 -25.21 6.18
CA GLU A 565 8.00 -24.49 7.42
C GLU A 565 9.19 -23.70 8.00
N ASN A 566 10.36 -24.34 8.03
CA ASN A 566 11.55 -23.83 8.70
C ASN A 566 12.49 -23.03 7.79
N GLU A 567 12.14 -22.86 6.52
CA GLU A 567 12.97 -22.09 5.58
C GLU A 567 13.10 -20.64 6.02
N ILE A 568 14.32 -20.09 6.02
CA ILE A 568 14.56 -18.68 6.35
C ILE A 568 14.25 -17.82 5.14
N PHE A 569 13.31 -16.89 5.28
CA PHE A 569 12.96 -15.97 4.22
C PHE A 569 13.87 -14.73 4.20
N PRO A 570 14.03 -14.07 3.04
CA PRO A 570 14.79 -12.82 2.93
C PRO A 570 14.30 -11.71 3.87
N TRP A 571 13.03 -11.76 4.29
CA TRP A 571 12.39 -10.81 5.20
C TRP A 571 12.27 -11.33 6.65
N GLU A 572 12.90 -12.45 7.01
CA GLU A 572 12.73 -13.11 8.32
C GLU A 572 13.12 -12.21 9.51
N HIS A 573 14.12 -11.35 9.33
CA HIS A 573 14.58 -10.39 10.34
C HIS A 573 13.70 -9.14 10.43
N LEU A 574 12.70 -8.99 9.54
CA LEU A 574 11.80 -7.84 9.52
C LEU A 574 10.48 -8.19 10.22
N PHE A 575 9.84 -7.17 10.78
CA PHE A 575 8.54 -7.28 11.46
C PHE A 575 8.50 -8.36 12.56
N GLU A 576 9.40 -8.21 13.54
CA GLU A 576 9.56 -9.13 14.68
C GLU A 576 8.25 -9.47 15.41
N GLN A 577 7.31 -8.52 15.46
CA GLN A 577 6.09 -8.70 16.25
C GLN A 577 5.10 -9.73 15.65
N LEU A 578 5.22 -10.12 14.38
CA LEU A 578 4.34 -11.11 13.77
C LEU A 578 4.96 -12.51 13.87
N ASP A 579 4.30 -13.41 14.62
CA ASP A 579 4.81 -14.76 14.79
C ASP A 579 4.68 -15.60 13.51
N LYS A 580 5.80 -16.08 12.98
CA LYS A 580 5.85 -17.00 11.83
C LYS A 580 5.09 -18.30 12.09
N LYS A 581 5.09 -18.81 13.34
CA LYS A 581 4.32 -20.01 13.70
C LYS A 581 2.83 -19.79 13.54
N PHE A 582 2.33 -18.60 13.90
CA PHE A 582 0.93 -18.24 13.66
C PHE A 582 0.59 -18.26 12.17
N LEU A 583 1.46 -17.70 11.32
CA LEU A 583 1.26 -17.75 9.85
C LEU A 583 1.22 -19.18 9.32
N TRP A 584 2.09 -20.06 9.83
CA TRP A 584 2.10 -21.48 9.45
C TRP A 584 0.84 -22.21 9.91
N GLN A 585 0.38 -21.95 11.14
CA GLN A 585 -0.89 -22.50 11.63
C GLN A 585 -2.07 -22.06 10.76
N GLU A 586 -2.10 -20.81 10.30
CA GLU A 586 -3.10 -20.36 9.35
C GLU A 586 -2.98 -21.06 7.98
N TYR A 587 -1.78 -21.37 7.52
CA TYR A 587 -1.58 -22.19 6.32
C TYR A 587 -2.15 -23.60 6.50
N GLN A 588 -1.91 -24.25 7.64
CA GLN A 588 -2.50 -25.57 7.93
C GLN A 588 -4.03 -25.51 8.01
N LYS A 589 -4.60 -24.49 8.66
CA LYS A 589 -6.06 -24.29 8.66
C LYS A 589 -6.61 -24.08 7.26
N ALA A 590 -5.85 -23.47 6.34
CA ALA A 590 -6.27 -23.35 4.94
C ALA A 590 -6.43 -24.72 4.28
N ARG A 591 -5.50 -25.66 4.54
CA ARG A 591 -5.57 -27.05 4.06
C ARG A 591 -6.78 -27.79 4.60
N GLU A 592 -7.12 -27.53 5.85
CA GLU A 592 -8.26 -28.14 6.55
C GLU A 592 -9.60 -27.43 6.28
N GLU A 593 -9.61 -26.36 5.49
CA GLU A 593 -10.77 -25.47 5.28
C GLU A 593 -11.34 -24.85 6.57
N SER A 594 -10.50 -24.75 7.60
CA SER A 594 -10.86 -24.25 8.92
C SER A 594 -10.92 -22.72 8.94
N HIS A 595 -11.92 -22.18 9.64
CA HIS A 595 -12.15 -20.75 9.77
C HIS A 595 -11.42 -20.17 10.99
N THR A 596 -10.85 -18.98 10.83
CA THR A 596 -10.26 -18.18 11.91
C THR A 596 -11.12 -16.93 12.12
N PRO A 597 -11.70 -16.74 13.31
CA PRO A 597 -12.65 -15.66 13.57
C PRO A 597 -11.97 -14.29 13.70
N ASP A 598 -12.79 -13.23 13.58
CA ASP A 598 -12.38 -11.85 13.76
C ASP A 598 -12.07 -11.54 15.24
N CYS A 599 -10.82 -11.22 15.56
CA CYS A 599 -10.36 -10.93 16.91
C CYS A 599 -10.73 -9.53 17.45
N THR A 600 -11.50 -8.73 16.70
CA THR A 600 -12.16 -7.51 17.20
C THR A 600 -13.51 -7.83 17.86
N GLN A 601 -14.09 -8.97 17.52
CA GLN A 601 -15.40 -9.43 18.02
C GLN A 601 -15.30 -10.69 18.88
N THR A 602 -14.17 -11.39 18.81
CA THR A 602 -13.92 -12.65 19.51
C THR A 602 -12.57 -12.60 20.24
N ALA A 603 -12.21 -13.69 20.92
CA ALA A 603 -10.94 -13.80 21.61
C ALA A 603 -9.73 -13.63 20.66
N CYS A 604 -8.62 -13.12 21.19
CA CYS A 604 -7.41 -12.93 20.39
C CYS A 604 -6.88 -14.27 19.85
N GLN A 605 -6.43 -14.25 18.59
CA GLN A 605 -5.86 -15.40 17.89
C GLN A 605 -4.33 -15.50 18.05
N ALA A 606 -3.74 -14.76 18.99
CA ALA A 606 -2.32 -14.81 19.38
C ALA A 606 -1.29 -14.65 18.23
N CYS A 607 -1.53 -13.74 17.28
CA CYS A 607 -0.60 -13.49 16.17
C CYS A 607 0.73 -12.79 16.55
N GLY A 608 0.93 -12.42 17.81
CA GLY A 608 2.13 -11.74 18.33
C GLY A 608 2.10 -10.21 18.28
N VAL A 609 1.25 -9.60 17.44
CA VAL A 609 1.32 -8.15 17.18
C VAL A 609 0.86 -7.26 18.35
N CYS A 610 -0.15 -7.69 19.11
CA CYS A 610 -0.68 -6.92 20.23
C CYS A 610 0.05 -7.26 21.52
N ASP A 611 0.49 -6.24 22.27
CA ASP A 611 1.03 -6.38 23.63
C ASP A 611 -0.05 -6.19 24.72
N PHE A 612 -1.23 -5.72 24.33
CA PHE A 612 -2.38 -5.43 25.20
C PHE A 612 -2.17 -4.36 26.27
N ASP A 613 -1.02 -3.69 26.25
CA ASP A 613 -0.73 -2.50 27.04
C ASP A 613 -0.90 -1.25 26.16
N LYS A 614 0.03 -1.03 25.24
CA LYS A 614 0.04 0.12 24.33
C LYS A 614 -0.57 -0.22 22.97
N ILE A 615 -0.33 -1.44 22.49
CA ILE A 615 -0.68 -1.92 21.16
C ILE A 615 -1.78 -2.96 21.28
N ARG A 616 -2.98 -2.57 20.86
CA ARG A 616 -4.17 -3.44 20.82
C ARG A 616 -5.15 -2.96 19.76
N ASN A 617 -6.13 -3.79 19.42
CA ASN A 617 -7.25 -3.35 18.61
C ASN A 617 -7.97 -2.18 19.30
N ARG A 618 -8.16 -1.07 18.58
CA ARG A 618 -8.97 0.07 19.01
C ARG A 618 -10.13 0.22 18.04
N VAL A 619 -11.28 -0.32 18.45
CA VAL A 619 -12.52 -0.29 17.67
C VAL A 619 -13.53 0.65 18.31
N VAL A 620 -14.29 1.35 17.48
CA VAL A 620 -15.42 2.17 17.92
C VAL A 620 -16.49 1.25 18.48
N GLN A 621 -17.05 1.59 19.63
CA GLN A 621 -18.17 0.82 20.19
C GLN A 621 -19.45 1.13 19.42
N SER A 622 -20.22 0.11 19.05
CA SER A 622 -21.51 0.32 18.41
C SER A 622 -22.52 0.87 19.44
N GLN A 623 -23.32 1.88 19.08
CA GLN A 623 -24.41 2.43 19.92
C GLN A 623 -25.41 1.36 20.42
N LYS A 624 -25.43 0.15 19.83
CA LYS A 624 -26.25 -0.98 20.32
C LYS A 624 -25.77 -1.57 21.66
N GLN A 625 -24.53 -1.32 22.09
CA GLN A 625 -24.03 -1.81 23.38
C GLN A 625 -24.36 -0.89 24.57
N GLU A 626 -24.62 0.40 24.36
CA GLU A 626 -25.04 1.30 25.45
C GLU A 626 -26.44 0.97 25.99
N ALA A 627 -27.30 0.33 25.18
CA ALA A 627 -28.65 -0.04 25.60
C ALA A 627 -28.72 -1.29 26.53
N ASN A 628 -27.60 -1.98 26.78
CA ASN A 628 -27.59 -3.25 27.53
C ASN A 628 -26.67 -3.27 28.75
N VAL A 629 -26.07 -2.14 29.15
CA VAL A 629 -25.22 -2.06 30.34
C VAL A 629 -25.95 -1.47 31.55
N ASP A 630 -27.14 -0.88 31.38
CA ASP A 630 -27.91 -0.30 32.49
C ASP A 630 -29.25 -1.03 32.69
N ARG A 631 -29.19 -2.22 33.28
CA ARG A 631 -30.27 -2.90 34.06
C ARG A 631 -29.78 -4.28 34.54
N GLY A 632 -29.05 -4.29 35.64
CA GLY A 632 -28.55 -5.54 36.23
C GLY A 632 -28.09 -5.41 37.68
N SER A 633 -29.07 -5.31 38.60
CA SER A 633 -28.99 -5.73 40.02
C SER A 633 -27.81 -5.27 40.88
N LEU A 634 -28.02 -4.16 41.60
CA LEU A 634 -27.41 -3.91 42.91
C LEU A 634 -27.91 -4.98 43.91
N VAL A 635 -27.07 -5.94 44.27
CA VAL A 635 -27.24 -6.76 45.47
C VAL A 635 -26.09 -6.43 46.42
N PRO A 636 -26.34 -5.89 47.63
CA PRO A 636 -25.27 -5.54 48.55
C PRO A 636 -24.76 -6.81 49.25
N GLN A 637 -23.51 -7.21 48.99
CA GLN A 637 -22.85 -8.25 49.78
C GLN A 637 -22.44 -7.67 51.14
N ARG A 638 -22.99 -8.29 52.19
CA ARG A 638 -22.62 -8.08 53.59
C ARG A 638 -21.21 -8.61 53.85
N VAL A 639 -20.42 -7.78 54.49
CA VAL A 639 -19.16 -8.10 55.18
C VAL A 639 -19.44 -9.04 56.35
N TRP A 640 -18.71 -10.15 56.46
CA TRP A 640 -18.37 -10.81 57.73
C TRP A 640 -17.02 -11.54 57.61
N ILE A 641 -16.06 -11.04 58.40
CA ILE A 641 -14.83 -11.63 59.00
C ILE A 641 -13.87 -12.39 58.08
#